data_AF-A0A239I143-F1
#
_entry.id   AF-A0A239I143-F1
#
_cell.length_a   1.000
_cell.length_b   1.000
_cell.length_c   1.000
_cell.angle_alpha   90.00
_cell.angle_beta   90.00
_cell.angle_gamma   90.00
#
_symmetry.space_group_name_H-M   'P 1'
#
loop_
_entity.id
_entity.type
_entity.pdbx_description
1 polymer ?
#
loop_
_entity_poly.entity_id
_entity_poly.type
_entity_poly.pdbx_seq_one_letter_code
_entity_poly.pdbx_strand_id
1 'polypeptide(L)'
;MSFPLKVSNRVHQSDGSQDSIRFPTGAFDQFSQSSSRSQQTGNNKKNHQISKSGTSSKTTVSGQRQQHRTRDLRESEPVAVLVNGRRIETRLRERQVWDASRNQWRTVAIYADGYAEGPVSRPDQGDSVRDKQLLIRDPKGRAVIDLGAARRRMEEIIAHGGWTKLTAGQAQAMQERRIEASTKPIVSAKFEAYKSRYGLTYPVLRRMNLAQRYQWLAQAASRTLGKEVGAQVRQLLTPQTAAMLLGMAALQASGAGISVMLINIGLSAEQARQFGAELYEVHQATQTNNVYEMEQAASKLRRVAGQLVLLAGTIGMTKVFSALLKPRPKTPDPTKNKPSSSQSTSQALQTTTRSNLEQITAEPPKKDTFGPKVTTKDSPRPLPEREAGRVHQVPGFTNKPVDGKVFSQYMHAATVRLAKLVKAGDIDASRLWGALTEARYQAAKGLGDAAARRFRIDRQNDRETKWAQTITYIANNPPYKAYAGRIFKLFPYRKNWEDGKLDTYMTGTIKGKEIELTHYSGSIKKQNGKLDLLAISSPYDDEFGFIFSHIDELKDAALKAPNNDTSLRYLAEIHWWLAHACPNGRGSAAVADSFVRTIAQARGMSLGEWKTAPDLEALFSSMEDFVKAYPTFFKTRP
;
A
#
# COMPACT_ATOMS: atom_id res chain seq x y z
N MET A 1 28.40 52.74 -40.77
CA MET A 1 29.39 52.97 -39.70
C MET A 1 29.80 51.61 -39.16
N SER A 2 31.03 51.22 -39.48
CA SER A 2 31.66 49.97 -39.08
C SER A 2 32.40 50.19 -37.77
N PHE A 3 32.31 49.26 -36.81
CA PHE A 3 33.44 48.56 -36.19
C PHE A 3 32.92 47.49 -35.21
N PRO A 4 33.63 46.35 -35.06
CA PRO A 4 33.18 45.16 -34.35
C PRO A 4 33.85 45.01 -32.98
N LEU A 5 33.31 44.15 -32.11
CA LEU A 5 34.06 43.59 -30.97
C LEU A 5 33.92 42.07 -30.96
N LYS A 6 34.98 41.41 -31.46
CA LYS A 6 35.38 40.06 -31.06
C LYS A 6 35.96 40.17 -29.65
N VAL A 7 35.48 39.35 -28.71
CA VAL A 7 36.28 38.93 -27.56
C VAL A 7 36.22 37.42 -27.49
N SER A 8 37.33 36.82 -27.89
CA SER A 8 37.75 35.49 -27.48
C SER A 8 38.09 35.51 -25.99
N ASN A 9 37.73 34.46 -25.23
CA ASN A 9 38.62 34.04 -24.15
C ASN A 9 38.60 32.52 -23.97
N ARG A 10 39.82 32.01 -23.96
CA ARG A 10 40.26 30.63 -23.84
C ARG A 10 40.62 30.42 -22.36
N VAL A 11 40.14 29.32 -21.80
CA VAL A 11 40.73 28.48 -20.74
C VAL A 11 41.73 29.14 -19.77
N HIS A 12 41.32 29.25 -18.50
CA HIS A 12 42.22 29.06 -17.38
C HIS A 12 41.72 27.87 -16.55
N GLN A 13 42.44 26.74 -16.64
CA GLN A 13 42.47 25.73 -15.59
C GLN A 13 43.18 26.34 -14.40
N SER A 14 42.50 26.40 -13.27
CA SER A 14 43.10 26.58 -11.95
C SER A 14 42.86 25.29 -11.16
N ASP A 15 43.95 24.58 -10.86
CA ASP A 15 44.00 23.57 -9.82
C ASP A 15 43.59 24.20 -8.48
N GLY A 16 42.43 23.77 -7.96
CA GLY A 16 41.95 24.08 -6.62
C GLY A 16 41.84 22.79 -5.83
N SER A 17 42.82 22.55 -4.96
CA SER A 17 42.75 21.54 -3.90
C SER A 17 41.52 21.81 -3.02
N GLN A 18 40.56 20.88 -3.02
CA GLN A 18 39.47 20.91 -2.04
C GLN A 18 39.83 20.04 -0.84
N ASP A 19 40.16 20.74 0.24
CA ASP A 19 40.13 20.22 1.58
C ASP A 19 38.76 19.63 1.91
N SER A 20 38.80 18.44 2.51
CA SER A 20 37.65 17.71 3.01
C SER A 20 36.94 18.47 4.12
N ILE A 21 35.81 19.11 3.80
CA ILE A 21 34.91 19.68 4.80
C ILE A 21 33.96 18.59 5.30
N ARG A 22 34.24 18.05 6.49
CA ARG A 22 33.30 17.25 7.28
C ARG A 22 32.29 18.20 7.94
N PHE A 23 31.00 17.90 7.81
CA PHE A 23 29.95 18.52 8.62
C PHE A 23 29.16 17.47 9.42
N PRO A 24 28.64 17.85 10.59
CA PRO A 24 28.30 16.95 11.68
C PRO A 24 26.96 16.24 11.47
N THR A 25 26.96 14.95 11.81
CA THR A 25 25.77 14.15 12.12
C THR A 25 25.09 14.68 13.38
N GLY A 26 23.84 15.14 13.27
CA GLY A 26 23.03 15.46 14.45
C GLY A 26 21.70 16.11 14.12
N ALA A 27 20.65 15.29 13.98
CA ALA A 27 19.26 15.65 14.31
C ALA A 27 18.34 14.43 14.13
N PHE A 28 18.04 13.71 15.21
CA PHE A 28 16.72 13.15 15.56
C PHE A 28 16.86 12.24 16.80
N ASP A 29 16.99 12.88 17.97
CA ASP A 29 16.70 12.26 19.27
C ASP A 29 15.27 12.63 19.68
N GLN A 30 14.34 11.67 19.56
CA GLN A 30 13.07 11.68 20.28
C GLN A 30 12.72 10.27 20.76
N PHE A 31 13.52 9.77 21.70
CA PHE A 31 13.05 8.83 22.71
C PHE A 31 13.36 9.45 24.07
N SER A 32 12.35 10.04 24.71
CA SER A 32 12.47 10.53 26.08
C SER A 32 12.68 9.36 27.03
N GLN A 33 13.93 9.17 27.46
CA GLN A 33 14.26 8.45 28.68
C GLN A 33 14.20 9.43 29.84
N SER A 34 13.26 9.23 30.77
CA SER A 34 13.26 9.95 32.05
C SER A 34 14.20 9.25 33.03
N SER A 35 15.45 9.69 33.12
CA SER A 35 16.38 9.33 34.18
C SER A 35 16.44 10.46 35.22
N SER A 36 15.72 10.32 36.33
CA SER A 36 15.91 11.17 37.50
C SER A 36 16.85 10.46 38.47
N ARG A 37 18.14 10.82 38.40
CA ARG A 37 19.16 10.40 39.37
C ARG A 37 19.38 11.56 40.35
N SER A 38 18.77 11.48 41.53
CA SER A 38 19.08 12.40 42.62
C SER A 38 20.45 12.05 43.21
N GLN A 39 21.44 12.92 43.02
CA GLN A 39 22.66 12.87 43.82
C GLN A 39 22.36 13.51 45.18
N GLN A 40 22.38 12.67 46.23
CA GLN A 40 22.61 13.13 47.59
C GLN A 40 24.10 13.42 47.75
N THR A 41 24.46 14.70 47.81
CA THR A 41 25.69 15.13 48.47
C THR A 41 25.28 15.86 49.74
N GLY A 42 25.48 15.17 50.88
CA GLY A 42 25.46 15.82 52.18
C GLY A 42 26.80 16.50 52.41
N ASN A 43 26.78 17.78 52.79
CA ASN A 43 27.44 18.24 54.01
C ASN A 43 27.20 19.72 54.31
N ASN A 44 27.16 19.96 55.62
CA ASN A 44 27.37 21.22 56.35
C ASN A 44 26.22 22.23 56.50
N LYS A 45 25.57 22.07 57.66
CA LYS A 45 25.05 23.13 58.53
C LYS A 45 26.02 24.32 58.64
N LYS A 46 25.51 25.54 58.55
CA LYS A 46 25.67 26.57 59.59
C LYS A 46 24.62 27.68 59.44
N ASN A 47 24.14 28.11 60.59
CA ASN A 47 23.13 29.12 60.85
C ASN A 47 23.49 30.49 60.25
N HIS A 48 22.50 31.25 59.79
CA HIS A 48 22.31 32.62 60.29
C HIS A 48 20.87 33.13 60.13
N GLN A 49 20.35 33.55 61.28
CA GLN A 49 19.41 34.60 61.63
C GLN A 49 18.43 35.17 60.59
N ILE A 50 17.17 35.02 60.99
CA ILE A 50 15.98 35.79 60.64
C ILE A 50 16.15 37.26 61.06
N SER A 51 15.88 38.19 60.13
CA SER A 51 15.36 39.52 60.45
C SER A 51 13.97 39.67 59.82
N LYS A 52 13.10 40.33 60.59
CA LYS A 52 11.65 40.47 60.39
C LYS A 52 11.29 41.66 59.48
N SER A 53 9.98 41.72 59.22
CA SER A 53 9.17 42.80 58.63
C SER A 53 9.05 42.73 57.11
N GLY A 54 7.88 42.69 56.49
CA GLY A 54 6.51 42.73 57.00
C GLY A 54 5.68 43.49 55.98
N THR A 55 4.74 42.85 55.28
CA THR A 55 3.55 43.53 54.76
C THR A 55 2.49 42.53 54.29
N SER A 56 1.26 42.92 54.53
CA SER A 56 0.00 42.21 54.33
C SER A 56 -0.29 41.90 52.86
N SER A 57 -0.77 40.69 52.57
CA SER A 57 -1.79 40.49 51.52
C SER A 57 -2.45 39.10 51.62
N LYS A 58 -3.75 39.13 51.95
CA LYS A 58 -4.84 38.20 51.58
C LYS A 58 -4.46 36.73 51.35
N THR A 59 -4.81 35.90 52.33
CA THR A 59 -4.86 34.45 52.28
C THR A 59 -5.86 33.96 51.22
N THR A 60 -5.39 33.74 50.00
CA THR A 60 -6.03 32.81 49.07
C THR A 60 -5.71 31.41 49.59
N VAL A 61 -6.74 30.63 49.95
CA VAL A 61 -6.62 29.20 50.28
C VAL A 61 -6.04 28.51 49.06
N SER A 62 -4.72 28.34 49.04
CA SER A 62 -4.05 27.48 48.09
C SER A 62 -4.42 26.06 48.47
N GLY A 63 -5.30 25.45 47.67
CA GLY A 63 -5.52 24.02 47.72
C GLY A 63 -4.17 23.35 47.54
N GLN A 64 -3.55 22.91 48.64
CA GLN A 64 -2.47 21.96 48.60
C GLN A 64 -2.98 20.77 47.80
N ARG A 65 -2.63 20.73 46.51
CA ARG A 65 -2.75 19.53 45.68
C ARG A 65 -2.14 18.42 46.51
N GLN A 66 -2.98 17.56 47.07
CA GLN A 66 -2.55 16.33 47.70
C GLN A 66 -1.71 15.61 46.64
N GLN A 67 -0.39 15.67 46.79
CA GLN A 67 0.49 14.92 45.92
C GLN A 67 0.14 13.45 46.17
N HIS A 68 -0.48 12.82 45.18
CA HIS A 68 -0.81 11.41 45.22
C HIS A 68 0.47 10.63 45.53
N ARG A 69 0.54 10.03 46.72
CA ARG A 69 1.68 9.18 47.10
C ARG A 69 1.69 8.00 46.14
N THR A 70 2.78 7.85 45.39
CA THR A 70 3.04 6.69 44.52
C THR A 70 4.21 5.90 45.08
N ARG A 71 4.13 4.57 45.00
CA ARG A 71 5.28 3.69 45.24
C ARG A 71 5.31 2.60 44.18
N ASP A 72 6.48 2.05 43.94
CA ASP A 72 6.61 0.88 43.08
C ASP A 72 7.15 -0.31 43.85
N LEU A 73 6.53 -1.47 43.66
CA LEU A 73 6.93 -2.75 44.24
C LEU A 73 7.38 -3.68 43.13
N ARG A 74 8.56 -4.28 43.26
CA ARG A 74 9.08 -5.23 42.28
C ARG A 74 8.73 -6.65 42.73
N GLU A 75 8.30 -7.48 41.80
CA GLU A 75 8.13 -8.91 42.07
C GLU A 75 9.47 -9.56 42.44
N SER A 76 9.39 -10.54 43.34
CA SER A 76 10.52 -11.40 43.72
C SER A 76 10.88 -12.40 42.62
N GLU A 77 9.87 -13.01 41.98
CA GLU A 77 10.08 -14.05 40.97
C GLU A 77 9.99 -13.51 39.55
N PRO A 78 11.00 -13.75 38.71
CA PRO A 78 10.96 -13.35 37.31
C PRO A 78 9.96 -14.20 36.51
N VAL A 79 9.45 -13.63 35.41
CA VAL A 79 8.73 -14.36 34.36
C VAL A 79 9.77 -14.85 33.35
N ALA A 80 9.93 -16.17 33.24
CA ALA A 80 10.88 -16.79 32.34
C ALA A 80 10.17 -17.71 31.34
N VAL A 81 10.45 -17.54 30.05
CA VAL A 81 9.87 -18.36 28.97
C VAL A 81 10.97 -18.88 28.05
N LEU A 82 10.84 -20.14 27.63
CA LEU A 82 11.75 -20.78 26.69
C LEU A 82 11.19 -20.63 25.26
N VAL A 83 11.94 -19.98 24.38
CA VAL A 83 11.55 -19.75 22.97
C VAL A 83 12.72 -20.06 22.06
N ASN A 84 12.58 -21.09 21.22
CA ASN A 84 13.58 -21.49 20.21
C ASN A 84 15.00 -21.70 20.79
N GLY A 85 15.12 -22.44 21.91
CA GLY A 85 16.42 -22.71 22.55
C GLY A 85 17.03 -21.53 23.31
N ARG A 86 16.29 -20.43 23.46
CA ARG A 86 16.65 -19.27 24.29
C ARG A 86 15.73 -19.18 25.50
N ARG A 87 16.28 -18.77 26.64
CA ARG A 87 15.54 -18.37 27.84
C ARG A 87 15.44 -16.85 27.86
N ILE A 88 14.23 -16.34 27.93
CA ILE A 88 13.95 -14.91 28.06
C ILE A 88 13.28 -14.69 29.41
N GLU A 89 13.84 -13.77 30.19
CA GLU A 89 13.45 -13.53 31.56
C GLU A 89 13.17 -12.04 31.78
N THR A 90 12.06 -11.69 32.43
CA THR A 90 11.73 -10.29 32.78
C THR A 90 11.13 -10.24 34.18
N ARG A 91 11.23 -9.11 34.88
CA ARG A 91 10.62 -8.93 36.19
C ARG A 91 9.40 -8.03 36.08
N LEU A 92 8.36 -8.30 36.85
CA LEU A 92 7.22 -7.39 36.92
C LEU A 92 7.40 -6.37 38.05
N ARG A 93 6.87 -5.17 37.84
CA ARG A 93 6.89 -4.04 38.78
C ARG A 93 5.48 -3.48 38.88
N GLU A 94 4.90 -3.57 40.06
CA GLU A 94 3.62 -2.95 40.38
C GLU A 94 3.82 -1.47 40.68
N ARG A 95 3.05 -0.62 40.01
CA ARG A 95 2.89 0.78 40.37
C ARG A 95 1.64 0.94 41.21
N GLN A 96 1.82 1.40 42.44
CA GLN A 96 0.74 1.58 43.41
C GLN A 96 0.52 3.06 43.71
N VAL A 97 -0.75 3.43 43.87
CA VAL A 97 -1.19 4.75 44.33
C VAL A 97 -1.85 4.57 45.69
N TRP A 98 -1.58 5.47 46.62
CA TRP A 98 -2.26 5.49 47.91
C TRP A 98 -3.73 5.90 47.73
N ASP A 99 -4.64 5.00 48.07
CA ASP A 99 -6.08 5.27 48.11
C ASP A 99 -6.44 5.75 49.52
N ALA A 100 -6.54 7.08 49.66
CA ALA A 100 -6.87 7.71 50.94
C ALA A 100 -8.24 7.30 51.49
N SER A 101 -9.21 7.00 50.60
CA SER A 101 -10.56 6.61 51.02
C SER A 101 -10.60 5.25 51.70
N ARG A 102 -9.65 4.37 51.35
CA ARG A 102 -9.54 3.01 51.87
C ARG A 102 -8.32 2.80 52.76
N ASN A 103 -7.56 3.87 53.02
CA ASN A 103 -6.32 3.85 53.80
C ASN A 103 -5.35 2.71 53.39
N GLN A 104 -5.24 2.45 52.08
CA GLN A 104 -4.43 1.34 51.56
C GLN A 104 -3.78 1.69 50.22
N TRP A 105 -2.69 0.98 49.90
CA TRP A 105 -2.08 1.06 48.58
C TRP A 105 -2.87 0.23 47.57
N ARG A 106 -3.14 0.81 46.40
CA ARG A 106 -3.84 0.15 45.29
C ARG A 106 -2.94 0.09 44.07
N THR A 107 -2.79 -1.09 43.49
CA THR A 107 -2.12 -1.28 42.20
C THR A 107 -2.93 -0.63 41.09
N VAL A 108 -2.30 0.27 40.34
CA VAL A 108 -2.91 0.99 39.20
C VAL A 108 -2.34 0.55 37.86
N ALA A 109 -1.18 -0.08 37.87
CA ALA A 109 -0.52 -0.61 36.68
C ALA A 109 0.56 -1.62 37.06
N ILE A 110 0.83 -2.57 36.17
CA ILE A 110 1.96 -3.50 36.26
C ILE A 110 2.82 -3.35 35.01
N TYR A 111 4.12 -3.23 35.20
CA TYR A 111 5.12 -3.06 34.16
C TYR A 111 6.04 -4.29 34.11
N ALA A 112 6.43 -4.73 32.92
CA ALA A 112 7.63 -5.54 32.77
C ALA A 112 8.84 -4.59 32.82
N ASP A 113 9.84 -4.91 33.64
CA ASP A 113 10.95 -4.03 34.02
C ASP A 113 12.30 -4.74 33.83
N GLY A 114 12.93 -4.40 32.70
CA GLY A 114 14.13 -5.03 32.17
C GLY A 114 13.88 -6.45 31.66
N TYR A 115 14.82 -6.98 30.89
CA TYR A 115 14.84 -8.41 30.57
C TYR A 115 16.26 -8.93 30.42
N ALA A 116 16.43 -10.24 30.60
CA ALA A 116 17.62 -10.99 30.28
C ALA A 116 17.29 -12.05 29.22
N GLU A 117 18.17 -12.23 28.24
CA GLU A 117 18.01 -13.20 27.16
C GLU A 117 19.31 -13.97 26.94
N GLY A 118 19.26 -15.30 27.04
CA GLY A 118 20.43 -16.15 26.89
C GLY A 118 20.09 -17.56 26.38
N PRO A 119 21.08 -18.36 25.98
CA PRO A 119 20.86 -19.75 25.60
C PRO A 119 20.39 -20.56 26.81
N VAL A 120 19.48 -21.52 26.60
CA VAL A 120 18.96 -22.37 27.69
C VAL A 120 20.06 -23.16 28.40
N SER A 121 21.10 -23.55 27.66
CA SER A 121 22.24 -24.30 28.18
C SER A 121 23.18 -23.47 29.08
N ARG A 122 23.13 -22.14 29.01
CA ARG A 122 23.98 -21.22 29.77
C ARG A 122 23.20 -19.94 30.13
N PRO A 123 22.24 -20.02 31.07
CA PRO A 123 21.34 -18.92 31.39
C PRO A 123 22.06 -17.72 32.03
N ASP A 124 23.23 -17.94 32.60
CA ASP A 124 24.16 -16.95 33.15
C ASP A 124 24.93 -16.14 32.08
N GLN A 125 25.01 -16.64 30.84
CA GLN A 125 25.63 -15.95 29.69
C GLN A 125 24.63 -15.07 28.92
N GLY A 126 23.51 -14.70 29.53
CA GLY A 126 22.47 -13.90 28.90
C GLY A 126 22.78 -12.40 28.85
N ASP A 127 22.43 -11.77 27.74
CA ASP A 127 22.42 -10.31 27.62
C ASP A 127 21.26 -9.73 28.43
N SER A 128 21.53 -8.74 29.29
CA SER A 128 20.48 -8.06 30.07
C SER A 128 20.32 -6.59 29.66
N VAL A 129 19.07 -6.15 29.51
CA VAL A 129 18.70 -4.75 29.30
C VAL A 129 17.88 -4.31 30.51
N ARG A 130 18.44 -3.43 31.33
CA ARG A 130 17.82 -3.02 32.61
C ARG A 130 16.82 -1.88 32.47
N ASP A 131 16.94 -1.04 31.44
CA ASP A 131 16.18 0.21 31.32
C ASP A 131 14.91 0.11 30.46
N LYS A 132 14.54 -1.11 30.03
CA LYS A 132 13.37 -1.34 29.18
C LYS A 132 12.13 -1.57 30.03
N GLN A 133 11.11 -0.73 29.89
CA GLN A 133 9.84 -0.88 30.59
C GLN A 133 8.66 -1.06 29.63
N LEU A 134 7.72 -1.94 29.98
CA LEU A 134 6.46 -2.13 29.23
C LEU A 134 5.29 -2.21 30.18
N LEU A 135 4.34 -1.29 30.03
CA LEU A 135 3.05 -1.37 30.69
C LEU A 135 2.24 -2.55 30.15
N ILE A 136 1.88 -3.49 31.02
CA ILE A 136 1.11 -4.67 30.64
C ILE A 136 -0.37 -4.30 30.54
N ARG A 137 -0.98 -4.62 29.39
CA ARG A 137 -2.38 -4.32 29.09
C ARG A 137 -3.18 -5.57 28.76
N ASP A 138 -4.44 -5.59 29.16
CA ASP A 138 -5.41 -6.64 28.83
C ASP A 138 -5.78 -6.57 27.33
N PRO A 139 -6.49 -7.57 26.77
CA PRO A 139 -6.93 -7.56 25.37
C PRO A 139 -7.83 -6.36 24.98
N LYS A 140 -8.38 -5.64 25.97
CA LYS A 140 -9.19 -4.44 25.77
C LYS A 140 -8.36 -3.15 25.90
N GLY A 141 -7.03 -3.26 26.06
CA GLY A 141 -6.10 -2.14 26.18
C GLY A 141 -6.03 -1.50 27.57
N ARG A 142 -6.71 -2.05 28.58
CA ARG A 142 -6.70 -1.52 29.95
C ARG A 142 -5.46 -2.01 30.69
N ALA A 143 -4.92 -1.18 31.59
CA ALA A 143 -3.78 -1.59 32.41
C ALA A 143 -4.15 -2.81 33.25
N VAL A 144 -3.30 -3.84 33.20
CA VAL A 144 -3.47 -5.00 34.08
C VAL A 144 -3.02 -4.59 35.47
N ILE A 145 -3.89 -4.81 36.45
CA ILE A 145 -3.65 -4.51 37.87
C ILE A 145 -3.54 -5.79 38.72
N ASP A 146 -3.89 -6.94 38.14
CA ASP A 146 -3.74 -8.26 38.75
C ASP A 146 -2.41 -8.90 38.32
N LEU A 147 -1.63 -9.32 39.30
CA LEU A 147 -0.27 -9.78 39.08
C LEU A 147 -0.21 -11.12 38.33
N GLY A 148 -1.10 -12.06 38.66
CA GLY A 148 -1.20 -13.35 37.96
C GLY A 148 -1.65 -13.20 36.50
N ALA A 149 -2.57 -12.28 36.22
CA ALA A 149 -2.95 -11.91 34.85
C ALA A 149 -1.79 -11.24 34.10
N ALA A 150 -1.02 -10.39 34.76
CA ALA A 150 0.14 -9.74 34.15
C ALA A 150 1.23 -10.75 33.79
N ARG A 151 1.50 -11.73 34.66
CA ARG A 151 2.43 -12.84 34.40
C ARG A 151 2.03 -13.64 33.17
N ARG A 152 0.80 -14.17 33.13
CA ARG A 152 0.29 -14.93 31.96
C ARG A 152 0.36 -14.11 30.67
N ARG A 153 0.00 -12.83 30.75
CA ARG A 153 0.07 -11.94 29.58
C ARG A 153 1.50 -11.72 29.12
N MET A 154 2.45 -11.59 30.04
CA MET A 154 3.86 -11.45 29.71
C MET A 154 4.43 -12.73 29.09
N GLU A 155 4.04 -13.90 29.61
CA GLU A 155 4.41 -15.20 29.04
C GLU A 155 3.96 -15.31 27.57
N GLU A 156 2.72 -14.93 27.27
CA GLU A 156 2.20 -14.85 25.89
C GLU A 156 3.03 -13.89 25.02
N ILE A 157 3.32 -12.69 25.52
CA ILE A 157 4.10 -11.68 24.78
C ILE A 157 5.50 -12.23 24.46
N ILE A 158 6.16 -12.88 25.41
CA ILE A 158 7.48 -13.48 25.19
C ILE A 158 7.40 -14.65 24.20
N ALA A 159 6.43 -15.56 24.38
CA ALA A 159 6.22 -16.71 23.51
C ALA A 159 5.96 -16.32 22.04
N HIS A 160 5.32 -15.16 21.82
CA HIS A 160 5.08 -14.61 20.49
C HIS A 160 6.19 -13.67 19.98
N GLY A 161 7.31 -13.55 20.70
CA GLY A 161 8.48 -12.78 20.28
C GLY A 161 8.31 -11.25 20.47
N GLY A 162 7.30 -10.79 21.18
CA GLY A 162 7.03 -9.37 21.44
C GLY A 162 7.98 -8.72 22.46
N TRP A 163 8.77 -9.52 23.19
CA TRP A 163 9.69 -9.05 24.23
C TRP A 163 11.07 -9.70 24.10
N THR A 164 11.79 -9.36 23.03
CA THR A 164 13.13 -9.90 22.72
C THR A 164 14.13 -8.80 22.36
N LYS A 165 15.42 -9.12 22.34
CA LYS A 165 16.51 -8.27 21.83
C LYS A 165 16.48 -8.22 20.31
N LEU A 166 15.60 -7.40 19.74
CA LEU A 166 15.90 -6.82 18.44
C LEU A 166 16.59 -5.49 18.72
N THR A 167 17.90 -5.41 18.45
CA THR A 167 18.59 -4.12 18.40
C THR A 167 17.87 -3.20 17.41
N ALA A 168 17.97 -1.88 17.52
CA ALA A 168 17.37 -0.97 16.53
C ALA A 168 17.76 -1.35 15.09
N GLY A 169 19.01 -1.78 14.88
CA GLY A 169 19.49 -2.34 13.62
C GLY A 169 18.92 -3.71 13.24
N GLN A 170 18.55 -4.58 14.18
CA GLN A 170 17.87 -5.86 13.90
C GLN A 170 16.37 -5.71 13.74
N ALA A 171 15.74 -4.74 14.40
CA ALA A 171 14.37 -4.33 14.18
C ALA A 171 14.26 -3.66 12.81
N GLN A 172 15.22 -2.80 12.46
CA GLN A 172 15.37 -2.24 11.12
C GLN A 172 15.72 -3.33 10.10
N ALA A 173 16.62 -4.28 10.37
CA ALA A 173 16.89 -5.40 9.47
C ALA A 173 15.71 -6.38 9.36
N MET A 174 14.87 -6.51 10.39
CA MET A 174 13.60 -7.26 10.32
C MET A 174 12.53 -6.48 9.57
N GLN A 175 12.47 -5.16 9.74
CA GLN A 175 11.62 -4.24 8.99
C GLN A 175 12.02 -4.28 7.52
N GLU A 176 13.31 -4.17 7.22
CA GLU A 176 13.95 -4.31 5.92
C GLU A 176 13.78 -5.73 5.38
N ARG A 177 13.91 -6.81 6.17
CA ARG A 177 13.59 -8.18 5.72
C ARG A 177 12.10 -8.42 5.53
N ARG A 178 11.22 -7.73 6.26
CA ARG A 178 9.76 -7.76 6.05
C ARG A 178 9.38 -6.96 4.83
N ILE A 179 9.99 -5.79 4.63
CA ILE A 179 9.92 -4.97 3.43
C ILE A 179 10.45 -5.83 2.28
N GLU A 180 11.67 -6.35 2.31
CA GLU A 180 12.27 -7.30 1.37
C GLU A 180 11.44 -8.56 1.16
N ALA A 181 10.79 -9.15 2.17
CA ALA A 181 9.89 -10.30 1.97
C ALA A 181 8.56 -9.89 1.34
N SER A 182 8.12 -8.65 1.56
CA SER A 182 6.93 -8.03 0.96
C SER A 182 7.20 -7.33 -0.38
N THR A 183 8.46 -7.05 -0.72
CA THR A 183 8.94 -6.42 -1.96
C THR A 183 9.75 -7.40 -2.81
N LYS A 184 10.08 -8.59 -2.28
CA LYS A 184 10.68 -9.67 -3.06
C LYS A 184 9.76 -10.00 -4.21
N PRO A 185 10.29 -10.06 -5.44
CA PRO A 185 9.49 -10.42 -6.60
C PRO A 185 8.86 -11.78 -6.34
N ILE A 186 7.54 -11.89 -6.54
CA ILE A 186 7.02 -13.16 -7.00
C ILE A 186 7.48 -13.25 -8.45
N VAL A 187 8.57 -13.98 -8.68
CA VAL A 187 9.12 -14.21 -10.01
C VAL A 187 7.99 -14.82 -10.86
N SER A 188 7.71 -14.27 -12.04
CA SER A 188 6.67 -14.81 -12.97
C SER A 188 6.85 -16.32 -13.18
N ALA A 189 8.10 -16.77 -13.32
CA ALA A 189 8.48 -18.19 -13.43
C ALA A 189 8.08 -19.06 -12.21
N LYS A 190 7.85 -18.47 -11.02
CA LYS A 190 7.40 -19.19 -9.82
C LYS A 190 5.87 -19.34 -9.73
N PHE A 191 5.07 -18.60 -10.50
CA PHE A 191 3.62 -18.83 -10.56
C PHE A 191 3.27 -20.05 -11.41
N GLU A 192 3.98 -20.28 -12.51
CA GLU A 192 3.80 -21.46 -13.38
C GLU A 192 4.37 -22.74 -12.74
N ALA A 193 5.47 -22.62 -11.99
CA ALA A 193 6.02 -23.70 -11.19
C ALA A 193 5.38 -23.84 -9.80
N TYR A 194 4.35 -23.04 -9.47
CA TYR A 194 3.70 -23.09 -8.16
C TYR A 194 2.93 -24.41 -8.00
N LYS A 195 3.58 -25.39 -7.38
CA LYS A 195 2.93 -26.62 -6.95
C LYS A 195 2.19 -26.32 -5.65
N SER A 196 0.86 -26.22 -5.74
CA SER A 196 0.01 -26.08 -4.57
C SER A 196 0.34 -27.19 -3.56
N ARG A 197 0.55 -26.84 -2.29
CA ARG A 197 0.77 -27.82 -1.21
C ARG A 197 -0.42 -28.78 -1.05
N TYR A 198 -1.59 -28.36 -1.53
CA TYR A 198 -2.84 -29.10 -1.44
C TYR A 198 -3.22 -29.80 -2.76
N GLY A 199 -2.31 -29.86 -3.74
CA GLY A 199 -2.53 -30.56 -5.02
C GLY A 199 -3.50 -29.86 -5.99
N LEU A 200 -3.90 -28.61 -5.74
CA LEU A 200 -4.71 -27.84 -6.69
C LEU A 200 -3.88 -27.45 -7.91
N THR A 201 -4.34 -27.84 -9.08
CA THR A 201 -3.75 -27.44 -10.35
C THR A 201 -4.67 -26.46 -11.06
N TYR A 202 -4.11 -25.63 -11.94
CA TYR A 202 -4.89 -24.69 -12.74
C TYR A 202 -6.01 -25.37 -13.56
N PRO A 203 -5.78 -26.51 -14.24
CA PRO A 203 -6.85 -27.22 -14.95
C PRO A 203 -8.00 -27.67 -14.04
N VAL A 204 -7.70 -28.07 -12.81
CA VAL A 204 -8.72 -28.47 -11.83
C VAL A 204 -9.49 -27.24 -11.36
N LEU A 205 -8.81 -26.17 -10.93
CA LEU A 205 -9.44 -24.93 -10.45
C LEU A 205 -10.38 -24.31 -11.50
N ARG A 206 -9.98 -24.32 -12.78
CA ARG A 206 -10.79 -23.79 -13.89
C ARG A 206 -12.09 -24.56 -14.11
N ARG A 207 -12.12 -25.86 -13.76
CA ARG A 207 -13.33 -26.69 -13.84
C ARG A 207 -14.19 -26.62 -12.58
N MET A 208 -13.66 -26.04 -11.49
CA MET A 208 -14.41 -25.85 -10.26
C MET A 208 -15.41 -24.71 -10.41
N ASN A 209 -16.69 -25.02 -10.21
CA ASN A 209 -17.69 -23.99 -9.92
C ASN A 209 -17.44 -23.35 -8.55
N LEU A 210 -18.15 -22.28 -8.23
CA LEU A 210 -17.95 -21.53 -7.00
C LEU A 210 -18.10 -22.41 -5.73
N ALA A 211 -19.10 -23.30 -5.71
CA ALA A 211 -19.30 -24.25 -4.61
C ALA A 211 -18.10 -25.18 -4.41
N GLN A 212 -17.55 -25.74 -5.50
CA GLN A 212 -16.37 -26.61 -5.46
C GLN A 212 -15.11 -25.86 -4.98
N ARG A 213 -14.97 -24.57 -5.31
CA ARG A 213 -13.87 -23.73 -4.83
C ARG A 213 -13.93 -23.50 -3.32
N TYR A 214 -15.12 -23.23 -2.79
CA TYR A 214 -15.33 -23.12 -1.34
C TYR A 214 -15.07 -24.44 -0.61
N GLN A 215 -15.56 -25.55 -1.15
CA GLN A 215 -15.28 -26.89 -0.61
C GLN A 215 -13.78 -27.18 -0.58
N TRP A 216 -13.07 -26.85 -1.66
CA TRP A 216 -11.62 -27.02 -1.72
C TRP A 216 -10.90 -26.14 -0.67
N LEU A 217 -11.29 -24.86 -0.53
CA LEU A 217 -10.73 -23.95 0.47
C LEU A 217 -10.94 -24.48 1.89
N ALA A 218 -12.14 -24.98 2.17
CA ALA A 218 -12.48 -25.58 3.45
C ALA A 218 -11.59 -26.79 3.74
N GLN A 219 -11.43 -27.66 2.75
CA GLN A 219 -10.58 -28.84 2.85
C GLN A 219 -9.11 -28.45 3.09
N ALA A 220 -8.58 -27.53 2.28
CA ALA A 220 -7.20 -27.05 2.39
C ALA A 220 -6.92 -26.37 3.75
N ALA A 221 -7.81 -25.48 4.21
CA ALA A 221 -7.70 -24.82 5.51
C ALA A 221 -7.78 -25.83 6.67
N SER A 222 -8.65 -26.84 6.55
CA SER A 222 -8.88 -27.84 7.59
C SER A 222 -7.75 -28.85 7.80
N ARG A 223 -6.87 -29.10 6.80
CA ARG A 223 -5.83 -30.15 6.88
C ARG A 223 -4.84 -29.98 8.04
N THR A 224 -4.67 -28.75 8.54
CA THR A 224 -3.75 -28.44 9.65
C THR A 224 -4.48 -28.01 10.92
N LEU A 225 -5.81 -28.04 10.90
CA LEU A 225 -6.65 -27.82 12.05
C LEU A 225 -6.96 -29.19 12.68
N GLY A 226 -7.01 -29.30 14.00
CA GLY A 226 -7.37 -30.56 14.68
C GLY A 226 -8.71 -31.11 14.16
N LYS A 227 -8.94 -32.43 14.27
CA LYS A 227 -10.08 -33.14 13.62
C LYS A 227 -11.43 -32.43 13.82
N GLU A 228 -11.71 -31.97 15.04
CA GLU A 228 -12.96 -31.28 15.39
C GLU A 228 -13.08 -29.90 14.71
N VAL A 229 -12.06 -29.05 14.83
CA VAL A 229 -12.04 -27.72 14.21
C VAL A 229 -12.08 -27.84 12.68
N GLY A 230 -11.35 -28.80 12.12
CA GLY A 230 -11.36 -29.09 10.70
C GLY A 230 -12.71 -29.59 10.19
N ALA A 231 -13.49 -30.31 11.01
CA ALA A 231 -14.86 -30.69 10.67
C ALA A 231 -15.79 -29.46 10.68
N GLN A 232 -15.66 -28.58 11.68
CA GLN A 232 -16.45 -27.34 11.77
C GLN A 232 -16.18 -26.41 10.58
N VAL A 233 -14.91 -26.20 10.19
CA VAL A 233 -14.54 -25.39 9.01
C VAL A 233 -15.12 -25.96 7.72
N ARG A 234 -15.17 -27.29 7.58
CA ARG A 234 -15.79 -27.95 6.41
C ARG A 234 -17.31 -27.80 6.38
N GLN A 235 -17.97 -27.89 7.54
CA GLN A 235 -19.41 -27.65 7.67
C GLN A 235 -19.79 -26.20 7.45
N LEU A 236 -18.87 -25.26 7.65
CA LEU A 236 -19.09 -23.83 7.46
C LEU A 236 -19.04 -23.37 6.03
N LEU A 237 -18.35 -24.06 5.15
CA LEU A 237 -18.15 -23.61 3.78
C LEU A 237 -18.99 -24.44 2.83
N THR A 238 -20.25 -24.66 3.21
CA THR A 238 -21.26 -25.12 2.27
C THR A 238 -21.59 -23.99 1.29
N PRO A 239 -22.18 -24.31 0.13
CA PRO A 239 -22.62 -23.28 -0.83
C PRO A 239 -23.57 -22.24 -0.21
N GLN A 240 -24.38 -22.62 0.78
CA GLN A 240 -25.33 -21.73 1.45
C GLN A 240 -24.62 -20.74 2.37
N THR A 241 -23.67 -21.20 3.19
CA THR A 241 -22.87 -20.30 4.02
C THR A 241 -21.89 -19.49 3.17
N ALA A 242 -21.40 -20.02 2.05
CA ALA A 242 -20.63 -19.25 1.09
C ALA A 242 -21.45 -18.09 0.51
N ALA A 243 -22.71 -18.32 0.13
CA ALA A 243 -23.65 -17.28 -0.31
C ALA A 243 -23.95 -16.26 0.79
N MET A 244 -23.98 -16.70 2.05
CA MET A 244 -24.15 -15.83 3.21
C MET A 244 -22.89 -15.00 3.49
N LEU A 245 -21.69 -15.60 3.44
CA LEU A 245 -20.40 -14.92 3.54
C LEU A 245 -20.21 -13.91 2.39
N LEU A 246 -20.77 -14.21 1.22
CA LEU A 246 -20.90 -13.34 0.05
C LEU A 246 -21.82 -12.16 0.30
N GLY A 247 -23.03 -12.40 0.81
CA GLY A 247 -23.97 -11.35 1.21
C GLY A 247 -23.38 -10.49 2.32
N MET A 248 -22.58 -11.09 3.20
CA MET A 248 -21.82 -10.40 4.24
C MET A 248 -20.68 -9.55 3.65
N ALA A 249 -19.84 -10.10 2.78
CA ALA A 249 -18.80 -9.36 2.08
C ALA A 249 -19.37 -8.13 1.33
N ALA A 250 -20.54 -8.29 0.68
CA ALA A 250 -21.27 -7.21 0.04
C ALA A 250 -21.81 -6.17 1.03
N LEU A 251 -22.31 -6.59 2.20
CA LEU A 251 -22.73 -5.70 3.30
C LEU A 251 -21.56 -5.01 4.02
N GLN A 252 -20.34 -5.53 3.89
CA GLN A 252 -19.16 -4.87 4.45
C GLN A 252 -18.75 -3.64 3.62
N ALA A 253 -19.04 -3.64 2.31
CA ALA A 253 -18.93 -2.46 1.47
C ALA A 253 -19.89 -1.33 1.91
N SER A 254 -20.97 -1.64 2.65
CA SER A 254 -21.89 -0.67 3.25
C SER A 254 -21.66 -0.40 4.76
N GLY A 255 -20.62 -1.00 5.36
CA GLY A 255 -20.01 -0.55 6.62
C GLY A 255 -20.67 -0.92 7.96
N ALA A 256 -21.92 -1.39 8.02
CA ALA A 256 -22.64 -1.43 9.32
C ALA A 256 -22.98 -2.82 9.90
N GLY A 257 -23.19 -3.88 9.10
CA GLY A 257 -23.88 -5.08 9.60
C GLY A 257 -23.04 -6.10 10.37
N ILE A 258 -21.83 -6.38 9.92
CA ILE A 258 -21.04 -7.55 10.39
C ILE A 258 -20.25 -7.25 11.64
N SER A 259 -19.75 -6.03 11.78
CA SER A 259 -19.02 -5.61 12.96
C SER A 259 -19.89 -5.78 14.21
N VAL A 260 -21.19 -5.48 14.14
CA VAL A 260 -22.10 -5.65 15.28
C VAL A 260 -22.28 -7.12 15.68
N MET A 261 -22.44 -8.02 14.71
CA MET A 261 -22.58 -9.46 15.00
C MET A 261 -21.29 -10.06 15.56
N LEU A 262 -20.13 -9.69 15.00
CA LEU A 262 -18.82 -10.12 15.48
C LEU A 262 -18.48 -9.52 16.85
N ILE A 263 -18.86 -8.27 17.10
CA ILE A 263 -18.71 -7.63 18.42
C ILE A 263 -19.59 -8.33 19.47
N ASN A 264 -20.82 -8.72 19.10
CA ASN A 264 -21.73 -9.45 20.00
C ASN A 264 -21.23 -10.85 20.39
N ILE A 265 -20.31 -11.43 19.63
CA ILE A 265 -19.64 -12.70 19.98
C ILE A 265 -18.29 -12.49 20.70
N GLY A 266 -18.00 -11.25 21.12
CA GLY A 266 -16.86 -10.90 21.96
C GLY A 266 -15.61 -10.40 21.23
N LEU A 267 -15.65 -10.21 19.90
CA LEU A 267 -14.55 -9.59 19.16
C LEU A 267 -14.51 -8.08 19.41
N SER A 268 -13.31 -7.49 19.47
CA SER A 268 -13.20 -6.04 19.39
C SER A 268 -13.63 -5.54 18.01
N ALA A 269 -14.01 -4.26 17.90
CA ALA A 269 -14.36 -3.67 16.61
C ALA A 269 -13.22 -3.77 15.57
N GLU A 270 -11.98 -3.72 16.02
CA GLU A 270 -10.79 -3.87 15.19
C GLU A 270 -10.60 -5.32 14.72
N GLN A 271 -10.74 -6.29 15.63
CA GLN A 271 -10.70 -7.71 15.28
C GLN A 271 -11.83 -8.07 14.32
N ALA A 272 -13.04 -7.54 14.53
CA ALA A 272 -14.17 -7.74 13.63
C ALA A 272 -13.93 -7.17 12.23
N ARG A 273 -13.29 -5.99 12.11
CA ARG A 273 -12.90 -5.41 10.82
C ARG A 273 -11.83 -6.23 10.13
N GLN A 274 -10.78 -6.64 10.85
CA GLN A 274 -9.73 -7.49 10.31
C GLN A 274 -10.31 -8.82 9.81
N PHE A 275 -11.18 -9.43 10.60
CA PHE A 275 -11.85 -10.69 10.27
C PHE A 275 -12.67 -10.58 8.99
N GLY A 276 -13.48 -9.52 8.86
CA GLY A 276 -14.24 -9.29 7.64
C GLY A 276 -13.36 -9.01 6.42
N ALA A 277 -12.27 -8.24 6.58
CA ALA A 277 -11.31 -8.01 5.49
C ALA A 277 -10.64 -9.31 5.01
N GLU A 278 -10.22 -10.18 5.94
CA GLU A 278 -9.64 -11.48 5.59
C GLU A 278 -10.67 -12.39 4.90
N LEU A 279 -11.94 -12.39 5.34
CA LEU A 279 -13.01 -13.12 4.66
C LEU A 279 -13.35 -12.56 3.26
N TYR A 280 -13.30 -11.25 3.10
CA TYR A 280 -13.47 -10.60 1.80
C TYR A 280 -12.36 -11.04 0.82
N GLU A 281 -11.11 -11.07 1.27
CA GLU A 281 -9.99 -11.55 0.46
C GLU A 281 -10.11 -13.05 0.13
N VAL A 282 -10.60 -13.88 1.05
CA VAL A 282 -10.91 -15.29 0.79
C VAL A 282 -11.99 -15.42 -0.28
N HIS A 283 -13.04 -14.60 -0.20
CA HIS A 283 -14.08 -14.56 -1.21
C HIS A 283 -13.54 -14.12 -2.58
N GLN A 284 -12.75 -13.05 -2.65
CA GLN A 284 -12.14 -12.58 -3.89
C GLN A 284 -11.30 -13.67 -4.56
N ALA A 285 -10.49 -14.41 -3.79
CA ALA A 285 -9.73 -15.54 -4.33
C ALA A 285 -10.62 -16.64 -4.95
N THR A 286 -11.84 -16.87 -4.42
CA THR A 286 -12.77 -17.84 -5.03
C THR A 286 -13.25 -17.43 -6.41
N GLN A 287 -13.21 -16.12 -6.71
CA GLN A 287 -13.57 -15.57 -8.01
C GLN A 287 -12.43 -15.63 -9.02
N THR A 288 -11.21 -15.98 -8.62
CA THR A 288 -10.05 -15.99 -9.52
C THR A 288 -9.67 -17.41 -9.95
N ASN A 289 -9.09 -17.57 -11.13
CA ASN A 289 -8.50 -18.85 -11.55
C ASN A 289 -7.02 -18.99 -11.12
N ASN A 290 -6.62 -18.33 -10.02
CA ASN A 290 -5.24 -18.30 -9.54
C ASN A 290 -5.03 -19.30 -8.38
N VAL A 291 -4.26 -20.36 -8.63
CA VAL A 291 -3.95 -21.42 -7.64
C VAL A 291 -3.24 -20.85 -6.40
N TYR A 292 -2.34 -19.87 -6.59
CA TYR A 292 -1.61 -19.25 -5.48
C TYR A 292 -2.55 -18.45 -4.58
N GLU A 293 -3.46 -17.65 -5.16
CA GLU A 293 -4.45 -16.89 -4.40
C GLU A 293 -5.40 -17.79 -3.62
N MET A 294 -5.84 -18.90 -4.23
CA MET A 294 -6.62 -19.93 -3.55
C MET A 294 -5.88 -20.52 -2.35
N GLU A 295 -4.58 -20.81 -2.45
CA GLU A 295 -3.81 -21.31 -1.31
C GLU A 295 -3.58 -20.24 -0.23
N GLN A 296 -3.34 -18.98 -0.61
CA GLN A 296 -3.26 -17.87 0.35
C GLN A 296 -4.59 -17.67 1.08
N ALA A 297 -5.72 -17.78 0.36
CA ALA A 297 -7.05 -17.75 0.93
C ALA A 297 -7.27 -18.91 1.91
N ALA A 298 -6.82 -20.13 1.59
CA ALA A 298 -6.89 -21.25 2.54
C ALA A 298 -6.10 -20.97 3.83
N SER A 299 -4.92 -20.34 3.73
CA SER A 299 -4.11 -19.96 4.90
C SER A 299 -4.75 -18.86 5.75
N LYS A 300 -5.36 -17.85 5.13
CA LYS A 300 -6.12 -16.79 5.81
C LYS A 300 -7.35 -17.36 6.50
N LEU A 301 -8.14 -18.16 5.79
CA LEU A 301 -9.30 -18.85 6.32
C LEU A 301 -8.94 -19.74 7.53
N ARG A 302 -7.79 -20.41 7.49
CA ARG A 302 -7.28 -21.16 8.64
C ARG A 302 -6.96 -20.26 9.84
N ARG A 303 -6.33 -19.09 9.61
CA ARG A 303 -6.02 -18.13 10.68
C ARG A 303 -7.28 -17.60 11.34
N VAL A 304 -8.24 -17.19 10.52
CA VAL A 304 -9.61 -16.79 10.88
C VAL A 304 -10.26 -17.87 11.75
N ALA A 305 -10.24 -19.13 11.30
CA ALA A 305 -10.80 -20.25 12.07
C ALA A 305 -10.07 -20.45 13.41
N GLY A 306 -8.72 -20.41 13.42
CA GLY A 306 -7.92 -20.53 14.64
C GLY A 306 -8.20 -19.43 15.66
N GLN A 307 -8.34 -18.18 15.21
CA GLN A 307 -8.70 -17.06 16.07
C GLN A 307 -10.09 -17.22 16.69
N LEU A 308 -11.08 -17.67 15.90
CA LEU A 308 -12.41 -17.95 16.45
C LEU A 308 -12.41 -19.09 17.48
N VAL A 309 -11.62 -20.14 17.27
CA VAL A 309 -11.46 -21.21 18.27
C VAL A 309 -10.85 -20.67 19.56
N LEU A 310 -9.82 -19.82 19.48
CA LEU A 310 -9.19 -19.21 20.65
C LEU A 310 -10.14 -18.30 21.42
N LEU A 311 -11.01 -17.57 20.71
CA LEU A 311 -11.93 -16.59 21.32
C LEU A 311 -13.20 -17.22 21.89
N ALA A 312 -13.76 -18.22 21.21
CA ALA A 312 -15.06 -18.79 21.56
C ALA A 312 -14.97 -20.20 22.16
N GLY A 313 -13.82 -20.87 22.08
CA GLY A 313 -13.70 -22.31 22.32
C GLY A 313 -14.45 -23.13 21.26
N THR A 314 -14.25 -24.45 21.26
CA THR A 314 -14.93 -25.36 20.31
C THR A 314 -16.46 -25.36 20.47
N ILE A 315 -16.96 -25.12 21.69
CA ILE A 315 -18.39 -25.02 22.02
C ILE A 315 -18.97 -23.65 21.59
N GLY A 316 -18.22 -22.56 21.78
CA GLY A 316 -18.67 -21.23 21.34
C GLY A 316 -18.65 -21.10 19.82
N MET A 317 -17.74 -21.80 19.13
CA MET A 317 -17.80 -21.96 17.68
C MET A 317 -19.16 -22.51 17.23
N THR A 318 -19.65 -23.59 17.84
CA THR A 318 -20.98 -24.14 17.50
C THR A 318 -22.11 -23.14 17.74
N LYS A 319 -22.01 -22.28 18.75
CA LYS A 319 -22.98 -21.19 19.02
C LYS A 319 -22.88 -20.06 18.00
N VAL A 320 -21.68 -19.63 17.62
CA VAL A 320 -21.45 -18.64 16.57
C VAL A 320 -22.00 -19.16 15.24
N PHE A 321 -21.76 -20.44 14.93
CA PHE A 321 -22.22 -21.03 13.67
C PHE A 321 -23.70 -21.34 13.64
N SER A 322 -24.30 -21.79 14.74
CA SER A 322 -25.76 -21.90 14.82
C SER A 322 -26.45 -20.55 14.78
N ALA A 323 -25.84 -19.48 15.33
CA ALA A 323 -26.35 -18.12 15.19
C ALA A 323 -26.24 -17.60 13.75
N LEU A 324 -25.19 -17.98 13.02
CA LEU A 324 -25.00 -17.65 11.61
C LEU A 324 -25.96 -18.45 10.70
N LEU A 325 -26.18 -19.74 10.98
CA LEU A 325 -26.97 -20.63 10.15
C LEU A 325 -28.48 -20.59 10.43
N LYS A 326 -28.92 -19.94 11.52
CA LYS A 326 -30.35 -19.80 11.82
C LYS A 326 -31.01 -18.91 10.75
N PRO A 327 -32.02 -19.41 10.02
CA PRO A 327 -32.77 -18.59 9.08
C PRO A 327 -33.37 -17.41 9.83
N ARG A 328 -33.21 -16.20 9.26
CA ARG A 328 -33.79 -14.96 9.83
C ARG A 328 -35.30 -15.20 10.02
N PRO A 329 -35.89 -14.90 11.20
CA PRO A 329 -37.32 -15.02 11.39
C PRO A 329 -38.02 -14.21 10.30
N LYS A 330 -38.98 -14.84 9.60
CA LYS A 330 -39.80 -14.15 8.58
C LYS A 330 -40.36 -12.89 9.23
N THR A 331 -40.01 -11.73 8.68
CA THR A 331 -40.63 -10.46 9.03
C THR A 331 -42.15 -10.64 8.89
N PRO A 332 -42.96 -10.25 9.89
CA PRO A 332 -44.41 -10.35 9.78
C PRO A 332 -44.88 -9.57 8.56
N ASP A 333 -45.63 -10.25 7.70
CA ASP A 333 -46.13 -9.76 6.42
C ASP A 333 -47.07 -8.56 6.65
N PRO A 334 -46.71 -7.33 6.23
CA PRO A 334 -47.55 -6.16 6.43
C PRO A 334 -48.68 -6.06 5.38
N THR A 335 -48.92 -7.08 4.55
CA THR A 335 -49.91 -7.02 3.47
C THR A 335 -51.02 -8.07 3.59
N LYS A 336 -51.82 -7.96 4.64
CA LYS A 336 -53.22 -8.45 4.64
C LYS A 336 -54.16 -7.28 4.90
N ASN A 337 -54.51 -6.54 3.85
CA ASN A 337 -55.78 -5.83 3.69
C ASN A 337 -55.81 -5.07 2.35
N LYS A 338 -56.42 -5.66 1.31
CA LYS A 338 -57.50 -5.06 0.49
C LYS A 338 -57.86 -5.94 -0.73
N PRO A 339 -59.09 -5.76 -1.29
CA PRO A 339 -59.78 -6.79 -2.05
C PRO A 339 -59.62 -6.65 -3.57
N SER A 340 -60.09 -7.71 -4.21
CA SER A 340 -60.22 -8.04 -5.63
C SER A 340 -60.61 -6.92 -6.60
N SER A 341 -60.01 -6.94 -7.81
CA SER A 341 -60.75 -6.96 -9.09
C SER A 341 -59.86 -7.26 -10.30
N SER A 342 -60.30 -8.24 -11.10
CA SER A 342 -60.32 -8.34 -12.58
C SER A 342 -59.05 -8.30 -13.46
N GLN A 343 -58.74 -9.48 -14.01
CA GLN A 343 -58.78 -9.88 -15.44
C GLN A 343 -57.75 -9.44 -16.53
N SER A 344 -57.54 -10.44 -17.41
CA SER A 344 -56.99 -10.49 -18.78
C SER A 344 -55.45 -10.62 -18.89
N THR A 345 -54.84 -11.76 -19.25
CA THR A 345 -54.94 -12.75 -20.37
C THR A 345 -54.10 -12.37 -21.61
N SER A 346 -53.20 -13.30 -21.96
CA SER A 346 -52.58 -13.61 -23.28
C SER A 346 -51.05 -13.41 -23.30
N GLN A 347 -50.23 -14.48 -23.27
CA GLN A 347 -49.76 -15.30 -24.42
C GLN A 347 -48.93 -14.46 -25.43
N ALA A 348 -47.75 -14.84 -25.92
CA ALA A 348 -47.32 -16.16 -26.33
C ALA A 348 -45.78 -16.33 -26.37
N LEU A 349 -45.35 -17.58 -26.20
CA LEU A 349 -44.09 -18.15 -26.67
C LEU A 349 -44.06 -18.16 -28.20
N GLN A 350 -42.89 -17.93 -28.81
CA GLN A 350 -42.39 -18.81 -29.87
C GLN A 350 -40.88 -18.72 -30.04
N THR A 351 -40.27 -19.89 -29.93
CA THR A 351 -38.92 -20.30 -30.29
C THR A 351 -38.76 -20.41 -31.80
N THR A 352 -37.61 -20.00 -32.36
CA THR A 352 -37.09 -20.62 -33.59
C THR A 352 -35.57 -20.58 -33.64
N THR A 353 -35.00 -21.67 -34.14
CA THR A 353 -33.60 -22.08 -34.11
C THR A 353 -33.07 -22.15 -35.54
N ARG A 354 -31.81 -21.70 -35.73
CA ARG A 354 -30.81 -22.07 -36.78
C ARG A 354 -31.17 -22.01 -38.28
N SER A 355 -30.26 -21.39 -39.04
CA SER A 355 -29.57 -22.02 -40.20
C SER A 355 -28.38 -21.18 -40.71
N ASN A 356 -27.26 -21.89 -40.99
CA ASN A 356 -26.27 -21.78 -42.10
C ASN A 356 -25.67 -20.40 -42.46
N LEU A 357 -24.36 -20.13 -42.54
CA LEU A 357 -23.14 -20.86 -42.95
C LEU A 357 -23.09 -21.24 -44.44
N GLU A 358 -22.55 -20.32 -45.26
CA GLU A 358 -21.96 -20.60 -46.57
C GLU A 358 -20.63 -19.84 -46.73
N GLN A 359 -19.70 -20.54 -47.37
CA GLN A 359 -18.31 -20.20 -47.65
C GLN A 359 -18.18 -19.36 -48.92
N ILE A 360 -17.19 -18.46 -48.98
CA ILE A 360 -16.49 -18.15 -50.23
C ILE A 360 -14.98 -18.04 -49.95
N THR A 361 -14.22 -18.88 -50.64
CA THR A 361 -12.75 -18.98 -50.69
C THR A 361 -12.18 -18.13 -51.84
N ALA A 362 -11.03 -17.49 -51.61
CA ALA A 362 -10.09 -17.11 -52.67
C ALA A 362 -8.65 -17.02 -52.12
N GLU A 363 -7.74 -17.84 -52.65
CA GLU A 363 -6.27 -17.68 -52.65
C GLU A 363 -5.87 -16.67 -53.76
N PRO A 364 -4.67 -15.99 -53.79
CA PRO A 364 -3.30 -16.53 -53.61
C PRO A 364 -2.28 -15.47 -53.06
N PRO A 365 -0.94 -15.47 -53.31
CA PRO A 365 0.04 -16.52 -53.62
C PRO A 365 1.21 -16.62 -52.60
N LYS A 366 2.02 -17.67 -52.77
CA LYS A 366 3.24 -18.01 -52.00
C LYS A 366 4.38 -17.00 -52.19
N LYS A 367 5.12 -16.74 -51.11
CA LYS A 367 6.53 -16.33 -51.13
C LYS A 367 7.30 -17.03 -50.02
N ASP A 368 8.39 -17.67 -50.41
CA ASP A 368 9.38 -18.28 -49.53
C ASP A 368 10.15 -17.23 -48.73
N THR A 369 10.42 -17.49 -47.46
CA THR A 369 11.62 -16.98 -46.76
C THR A 369 11.93 -17.79 -45.52
N PHE A 370 13.22 -18.11 -45.39
CA PHE A 370 13.87 -18.89 -44.35
C PHE A 370 13.73 -18.27 -42.95
N GLY A 371 13.41 -19.11 -41.96
CA GLY A 371 13.48 -18.83 -40.52
C GLY A 371 12.75 -19.91 -39.70
N PRO A 372 13.26 -20.32 -38.52
CA PRO A 372 12.63 -21.41 -37.75
C PRO A 372 11.23 -21.01 -37.28
N LYS A 373 10.23 -21.81 -37.67
CA LYS A 373 8.84 -21.73 -37.20
C LYS A 373 8.80 -21.93 -35.69
N VAL A 374 8.59 -20.84 -34.94
CA VAL A 374 8.11 -20.91 -33.56
C VAL A 374 6.61 -21.16 -33.60
N THR A 375 6.17 -22.34 -33.17
CA THR A 375 4.77 -22.73 -33.10
C THR A 375 4.06 -21.99 -31.95
N THR A 376 3.03 -21.21 -32.29
CA THR A 376 2.21 -20.41 -31.37
C THR A 376 1.21 -21.23 -30.52
N LYS A 377 1.49 -22.51 -30.24
CA LYS A 377 0.54 -23.42 -29.58
C LYS A 377 0.56 -23.38 -28.05
N ASP A 378 1.55 -22.71 -27.44
CA ASP A 378 1.72 -22.60 -25.99
C ASP A 378 1.58 -21.16 -25.44
N SER A 379 0.93 -20.26 -26.19
CA SER A 379 0.61 -18.94 -25.63
C SER A 379 -0.51 -19.06 -24.57
N PRO A 380 -0.28 -18.57 -23.33
CA PRO A 380 -1.20 -18.73 -22.22
C PRO A 380 -2.55 -18.07 -22.53
N ARG A 381 -3.64 -18.76 -22.19
CA ARG A 381 -4.99 -18.21 -22.33
C ARG A 381 -5.24 -17.17 -21.22
N PRO A 382 -5.55 -15.91 -21.54
CA PRO A 382 -5.74 -14.87 -20.54
C PRO A 382 -6.95 -15.17 -19.65
N LEU A 383 -6.87 -14.76 -18.37
CA LEU A 383 -7.99 -14.79 -17.42
C LEU A 383 -9.23 -14.05 -17.98
N PRO A 384 -10.44 -14.27 -17.45
CA PRO A 384 -11.63 -13.49 -17.82
C PRO A 384 -11.47 -11.99 -17.56
N GLU A 385 -12.24 -11.19 -18.30
CA GLU A 385 -12.16 -9.72 -18.35
C GLU A 385 -12.59 -9.03 -17.05
N ARG A 386 -13.45 -9.69 -16.26
CA ARG A 386 -13.92 -9.24 -14.94
C ARG A 386 -12.88 -9.43 -13.82
N GLU A 387 -11.95 -10.38 -13.99
CA GLU A 387 -10.90 -10.73 -13.01
C GLU A 387 -9.62 -9.91 -13.21
N ALA A 388 -9.48 -9.26 -14.37
CA ALA A 388 -8.32 -8.47 -14.70
C ALA A 388 -8.71 -7.01 -14.74
N GLY A 389 -8.65 -6.35 -13.58
CA GLY A 389 -8.85 -4.92 -13.53
C GLY A 389 -7.99 -4.28 -14.62
N ARG A 390 -8.63 -3.60 -15.59
CA ARG A 390 -7.92 -2.82 -16.62
C ARG A 390 -7.43 -1.50 -16.00
N VAL A 391 -6.88 -1.59 -14.80
CA VAL A 391 -6.52 -0.48 -13.94
C VAL A 391 -5.35 0.30 -14.55
N HIS A 392 -4.45 -0.39 -15.27
CA HIS A 392 -3.23 0.19 -15.84
C HIS A 392 -3.12 0.05 -17.37
N GLN A 393 -4.14 -0.49 -18.05
CA GLN A 393 -4.14 -0.58 -19.50
C GLN A 393 -4.89 0.60 -20.11
N VAL A 394 -4.15 1.47 -20.79
CA VAL A 394 -4.77 2.33 -21.81
C VAL A 394 -5.03 1.46 -23.05
N PRO A 395 -6.28 1.36 -23.55
CA PRO A 395 -6.58 0.64 -24.78
C PRO A 395 -5.67 1.09 -25.95
N GLY A 396 -5.18 0.13 -26.74
CA GLY A 396 -4.43 0.42 -27.98
C GLY A 396 -2.91 0.58 -27.86
N PHE A 397 -2.32 0.54 -26.65
CA PHE A 397 -0.87 0.74 -26.45
C PHE A 397 -0.03 -0.53 -26.32
N THR A 398 -0.67 -1.71 -26.34
CA THR A 398 0.06 -3.00 -26.38
C THR A 398 -0.39 -3.83 -27.56
N ASN A 399 0.57 -4.25 -28.40
CA ASN A 399 0.34 -5.21 -29.48
C ASN A 399 0.18 -6.64 -28.93
N LYS A 400 0.40 -6.85 -27.62
CA LYS A 400 0.26 -8.12 -26.91
C LYS A 400 -0.63 -7.92 -25.67
N PRO A 401 -1.97 -8.06 -25.82
CA PRO A 401 -2.92 -7.84 -24.73
C PRO A 401 -2.67 -8.71 -23.49
N VAL A 402 -2.19 -9.94 -23.69
CA VAL A 402 -1.87 -10.90 -22.61
C VAL A 402 -0.70 -10.38 -21.76
N ASP A 403 0.39 -9.95 -22.40
CA ASP A 403 1.57 -9.41 -21.70
C ASP A 403 1.23 -8.14 -20.95
N GLY A 404 0.48 -7.24 -21.59
CA GLY A 404 -0.01 -6.02 -20.95
C GLY A 404 -0.87 -6.31 -19.73
N LYS A 405 -1.59 -7.44 -19.74
CA LYS A 405 -2.49 -7.84 -18.65
C LYS A 405 -1.70 -8.35 -17.46
N VAL A 406 -0.71 -9.22 -17.70
CA VAL A 406 0.24 -9.67 -16.69
C VAL A 406 0.98 -8.48 -16.07
N PHE A 407 1.45 -7.54 -16.90
CA PHE A 407 2.07 -6.31 -16.45
C PHE A 407 1.16 -5.51 -15.52
N SER A 408 -0.10 -5.29 -15.92
CA SER A 408 -1.06 -4.52 -15.12
C SER A 408 -1.37 -5.19 -13.77
N GLN A 409 -1.47 -6.51 -13.74
CA GLN A 409 -1.66 -7.26 -12.50
C GLN A 409 -0.46 -7.13 -11.56
N TYR A 410 0.75 -7.18 -12.12
CA TYR A 410 1.97 -7.00 -11.34
C TYR A 410 2.05 -5.59 -10.73
N MET A 411 1.82 -4.55 -11.53
CA MET A 411 1.84 -3.16 -11.06
C MET A 411 0.73 -2.90 -10.03
N HIS A 412 -0.46 -3.48 -10.22
CA HIS A 412 -1.54 -3.38 -9.24
C HIS A 412 -1.16 -4.04 -7.91
N ALA A 413 -0.55 -5.22 -7.93
CA ALA A 413 -0.07 -5.88 -6.72
C ALA A 413 0.99 -5.05 -5.97
N ALA A 414 1.90 -4.42 -6.70
CA ALA A 414 2.88 -3.49 -6.12
C ALA A 414 2.19 -2.27 -5.49
N THR A 415 1.25 -1.65 -6.20
CA THR A 415 0.42 -0.53 -5.75
C THR A 415 -0.27 -0.85 -4.42
N VAL A 416 -0.94 -2.00 -4.32
CA VAL A 416 -1.64 -2.45 -3.10
C VAL A 416 -0.69 -2.59 -1.91
N ARG A 417 0.52 -3.11 -2.13
CA ARG A 417 1.50 -3.30 -1.07
C ARG A 417 2.08 -1.96 -0.62
N LEU A 418 2.49 -1.11 -1.56
CA LEU A 418 3.09 0.19 -1.28
C LEU A 418 2.08 1.17 -0.66
N ALA A 419 0.79 1.04 -0.98
CA ALA A 419 -0.27 1.85 -0.40
C ALA A 419 -0.32 1.72 1.14
N LYS A 420 0.07 0.56 1.69
CA LYS A 420 0.15 0.36 3.14
C LYS A 420 1.27 1.21 3.77
N LEU A 421 2.41 1.30 3.10
CA LEU A 421 3.54 2.13 3.54
C LEU A 421 3.22 3.62 3.41
N VAL A 422 2.59 4.01 2.30
CA VAL A 422 2.12 5.40 2.09
C VAL A 422 1.13 5.79 3.19
N LYS A 423 0.15 4.93 3.49
CA LYS A 423 -0.85 5.18 4.54
C LYS A 423 -0.22 5.30 5.93
N ALA A 424 0.85 4.54 6.20
CA ALA A 424 1.57 4.60 7.47
C ALA A 424 2.50 5.83 7.58
N GLY A 425 2.75 6.55 6.49
CA GLY A 425 3.76 7.61 6.45
C GLY A 425 5.20 7.08 6.40
N ASP A 426 5.38 5.79 6.09
CA ASP A 426 6.69 5.11 6.12
C ASP A 426 7.49 5.26 4.81
N ILE A 427 6.95 5.95 3.81
CA ILE A 427 7.58 6.14 2.51
C ILE A 427 7.30 7.55 1.93
N ASP A 428 8.38 8.24 1.59
CA ASP A 428 8.35 9.51 0.87
C ASP A 428 8.12 9.32 -0.64
N ALA A 429 7.85 10.40 -1.36
CA ALA A 429 7.59 10.39 -2.79
C ALA A 429 8.76 9.82 -3.62
N SER A 430 10.01 10.19 -3.30
CA SER A 430 11.18 9.73 -4.08
C SER A 430 11.38 8.21 -3.94
N ARG A 431 11.25 7.68 -2.73
CA ARG A 431 11.33 6.25 -2.43
C ARG A 431 10.16 5.48 -3.02
N LEU A 432 8.94 6.06 -2.99
CA LEU A 432 7.77 5.45 -3.62
C LEU A 432 7.98 5.32 -5.14
N TRP A 433 8.51 6.36 -5.79
CA TRP A 433 8.83 6.33 -7.20
C TRP A 433 9.85 5.24 -7.53
N GLY A 434 10.98 5.20 -6.80
CA GLY A 434 12.00 4.17 -7.00
C GLY A 434 11.48 2.75 -6.81
N ALA A 435 10.62 2.53 -5.81
CA ALA A 435 9.99 1.23 -5.57
C ALA A 435 9.05 0.80 -6.72
N LEU A 436 8.30 1.74 -7.29
CA LEU A 436 7.43 1.48 -8.43
C LEU A 436 8.21 1.31 -9.75
N THR A 437 9.33 2.03 -9.91
CA THR A 437 10.27 1.84 -11.02
C THR A 437 10.88 0.43 -10.96
N GLU A 438 11.32 -0.02 -9.79
CA GLU A 438 11.83 -1.38 -9.61
C GLU A 438 10.73 -2.42 -9.87
N ALA A 439 9.51 -2.22 -9.39
CA ALA A 439 8.38 -3.10 -9.70
C ALA A 439 8.13 -3.21 -11.21
N ARG A 440 8.16 -2.07 -11.92
CA ARG A 440 8.05 -2.04 -13.38
C ARG A 440 9.20 -2.79 -14.06
N TYR A 441 10.43 -2.57 -13.61
CA TYR A 441 11.60 -3.26 -14.12
C TYR A 441 11.46 -4.79 -13.98
N GLN A 442 11.03 -5.27 -12.80
CA GLN A 442 10.83 -6.69 -12.55
C GLN A 442 9.71 -7.28 -13.41
N ALA A 443 8.61 -6.54 -13.62
CA ALA A 443 7.55 -6.96 -14.53
C ALA A 443 8.07 -7.11 -15.97
N ALA A 444 8.85 -6.14 -16.45
CA ALA A 444 9.46 -6.19 -17.78
C ALA A 444 10.50 -7.32 -17.92
N LYS A 445 11.33 -7.54 -16.90
CA LYS A 445 12.30 -8.64 -16.86
C LYS A 445 11.63 -10.00 -16.94
N GLY A 446 10.49 -10.17 -16.28
CA GLY A 446 9.69 -11.39 -16.31
C GLY A 446 9.09 -11.73 -17.68
N LEU A 447 8.97 -10.75 -18.57
CA LEU A 447 8.52 -10.92 -19.97
C LEU A 447 9.68 -11.22 -20.93
N GLY A 448 10.93 -11.23 -20.43
CA GLY A 448 12.14 -11.58 -21.16
C GLY A 448 12.66 -10.47 -22.07
N ASP A 449 13.70 -9.73 -21.66
CA ASP A 449 14.47 -8.90 -22.59
C ASP A 449 15.76 -8.29 -21.99
N ALA A 450 16.77 -8.05 -22.85
CA ALA A 450 17.83 -7.08 -22.63
C ALA A 450 17.29 -5.63 -22.58
N ALA A 451 16.14 -5.37 -23.23
CA ALA A 451 15.44 -4.08 -23.17
C ALA A 451 14.86 -3.75 -21.79
N ALA A 452 14.68 -4.74 -20.91
CA ALA A 452 14.23 -4.52 -19.54
C ALA A 452 15.16 -3.56 -18.79
N ARG A 453 16.48 -3.58 -19.07
CA ARG A 453 17.46 -2.68 -18.45
C ARG A 453 17.12 -1.20 -18.60
N ARG A 454 16.51 -0.79 -19.71
CA ARG A 454 16.10 0.61 -19.94
C ARG A 454 14.98 1.07 -18.99
N PHE A 455 14.20 0.14 -18.43
CA PHE A 455 13.17 0.44 -17.43
C PHE A 455 13.72 0.54 -16.00
N ARG A 456 14.99 0.16 -15.78
CA ARG A 456 15.68 0.33 -14.49
C ARG A 456 16.29 1.72 -14.32
N ILE A 457 16.41 2.47 -15.41
CA ILE A 457 16.99 3.81 -15.40
C ILE A 457 16.01 4.75 -14.70
N ASP A 458 16.30 5.03 -13.43
CA ASP A 458 15.59 5.96 -12.57
C ASP A 458 16.43 7.23 -12.46
N ARG A 459 16.20 8.22 -13.32
CA ARG A 459 17.01 9.43 -13.40
C ARG A 459 16.91 10.31 -12.15
N GLN A 460 15.87 10.11 -11.34
CA GLN A 460 15.72 10.75 -10.04
C GLN A 460 16.67 10.16 -8.99
N ASN A 461 16.86 8.84 -9.00
CA ASN A 461 17.63 8.14 -7.96
C ASN A 461 19.02 7.66 -8.42
N ASP A 462 19.33 7.71 -9.72
CA ASP A 462 20.59 7.26 -10.32
C ASP A 462 21.44 8.43 -10.83
N ARG A 463 22.63 8.61 -10.22
CA ARG A 463 23.56 9.69 -10.57
C ARG A 463 24.18 9.53 -11.96
N GLU A 464 24.37 8.30 -12.43
CA GLU A 464 25.06 8.05 -13.71
C GLU A 464 24.19 8.43 -14.92
N THR A 465 22.87 8.40 -14.73
CA THR A 465 21.90 8.68 -15.78
C THR A 465 21.24 10.05 -15.65
N LYS A 466 21.74 10.89 -14.73
CA LYS A 466 21.24 12.24 -14.39
C LYS A 466 21.31 13.29 -15.53
N TRP A 467 21.96 12.95 -16.64
CA TRP A 467 22.10 13.84 -17.80
C TRP A 467 21.36 13.30 -19.02
N ALA A 468 20.72 12.13 -18.89
CA ALA A 468 20.06 11.47 -20.01
C ALA A 468 18.71 12.14 -20.29
N GLN A 469 18.62 12.92 -21.36
CA GLN A 469 17.35 13.43 -21.85
C GLN A 469 16.62 12.34 -22.65
N THR A 470 15.31 12.23 -22.45
CA THR A 470 14.45 11.39 -23.31
C THR A 470 13.82 12.28 -24.37
N ILE A 471 13.97 11.91 -25.65
CA ILE A 471 13.41 12.64 -26.79
C ILE A 471 12.40 11.74 -27.50
N THR A 472 11.19 12.25 -27.71
CA THR A 472 10.12 11.58 -28.47
C THR A 472 9.78 12.40 -29.71
N TYR A 473 10.11 11.86 -30.88
CA TYR A 473 9.72 12.44 -32.17
C TYR A 473 8.24 12.17 -32.42
N ILE A 474 7.42 13.22 -32.51
CA ILE A 474 5.97 13.18 -32.69
C ILE A 474 5.60 13.03 -34.16
N ALA A 475 6.24 13.79 -35.06
CA ALA A 475 5.90 13.82 -36.47
C ALA A 475 6.09 12.45 -37.18
N ASN A 476 7.13 11.72 -36.78
CA ASN A 476 7.58 10.51 -37.45
C ASN A 476 7.22 9.21 -36.70
N ASN A 477 6.51 9.30 -35.57
CA ASN A 477 6.15 8.15 -34.75
C ASN A 477 4.65 7.89 -34.84
N PRO A 478 4.19 6.81 -35.53
CA PRO A 478 2.77 6.61 -35.83
C PRO A 478 1.84 6.65 -34.60
N PRO A 479 2.17 6.03 -33.44
CA PRO A 479 1.42 6.19 -32.19
C PRO A 479 1.18 7.63 -31.74
N TYR A 480 2.14 8.54 -31.97
CA TYR A 480 2.09 9.91 -31.47
C TYR A 480 1.68 10.94 -32.53
N LYS A 481 1.68 10.55 -33.81
CA LYS A 481 1.39 11.45 -34.94
C LYS A 481 0.03 12.15 -34.79
N ALA A 482 -0.98 11.46 -34.24
CA ALA A 482 -2.31 12.01 -33.99
C ALA A 482 -2.32 13.19 -32.99
N TYR A 483 -1.28 13.31 -32.16
CA TYR A 483 -1.16 14.35 -31.15
C TYR A 483 -0.45 15.61 -31.65
N ALA A 484 0.15 15.60 -32.85
CA ALA A 484 0.82 16.77 -33.43
C ALA A 484 -0.10 18.00 -33.46
N GLY A 485 -1.37 17.81 -33.83
CA GLY A 485 -2.41 18.85 -33.82
C GLY A 485 -2.61 19.52 -32.46
N ARG A 486 -2.36 18.82 -31.35
CA ARG A 486 -2.50 19.36 -29.99
C ARG A 486 -1.34 20.26 -29.61
N ILE A 487 -0.12 19.96 -30.06
CA ILE A 487 1.05 20.83 -29.83
C ILE A 487 0.83 22.20 -30.49
N PHE A 488 0.29 22.23 -31.72
CA PHE A 488 -0.05 23.49 -32.38
C PHE A 488 -1.14 24.30 -31.66
N LYS A 489 -2.03 23.64 -30.90
CA LYS A 489 -3.04 24.32 -30.08
C LYS A 489 -2.44 24.92 -28.81
N LEU A 490 -1.52 24.20 -28.16
CA LEU A 490 -0.79 24.69 -26.99
C LEU A 490 0.12 25.86 -27.34
N PHE A 491 0.77 25.78 -28.50
CA PHE A 491 1.72 26.78 -28.97
C PHE A 491 1.33 27.27 -30.37
N PRO A 492 0.34 28.19 -30.46
CA PRO A 492 -0.14 28.70 -31.74
C PRO A 492 0.96 29.34 -32.57
N TYR A 493 0.94 29.05 -33.87
CA TYR A 493 1.95 29.45 -34.86
C TYR A 493 2.32 30.95 -34.82
N ARG A 494 1.36 31.81 -34.50
CA ARG A 494 1.56 33.28 -34.51
C ARG A 494 2.40 33.82 -33.36
N LYS A 495 2.64 33.03 -32.31
CA LYS A 495 3.37 33.50 -31.11
C LYS A 495 4.67 32.74 -30.85
N ASN A 496 4.72 31.46 -31.20
CA ASN A 496 5.76 30.56 -30.66
C ASN A 496 6.58 29.84 -31.76
N TRP A 497 6.35 30.18 -33.03
CA TRP A 497 7.03 29.56 -34.17
C TRP A 497 7.85 30.59 -34.96
N GLU A 498 8.79 31.24 -34.29
CA GLU A 498 9.67 32.23 -34.93
C GLU A 498 10.48 31.58 -36.06
N ASP A 499 10.44 32.19 -37.24
CA ASP A 499 11.08 31.65 -38.45
C ASP A 499 10.65 30.22 -38.84
N GLY A 500 9.48 29.78 -38.40
CA GLY A 500 8.98 28.42 -38.62
C GLY A 500 9.64 27.39 -37.70
N LYS A 501 10.25 27.80 -36.58
CA LYS A 501 10.82 26.91 -35.56
C LYS A 501 10.07 27.08 -34.24
N LEU A 502 9.69 25.95 -33.64
CA LEU A 502 9.19 25.88 -32.27
C LEU A 502 10.37 25.54 -31.35
N ASP A 503 10.53 26.33 -30.29
CA ASP A 503 11.52 26.11 -29.24
C ASP A 503 10.97 26.70 -27.93
N THR A 504 10.25 25.90 -27.15
CA THR A 504 9.56 26.39 -25.94
C THR A 504 9.44 25.29 -24.90
N TYR A 505 9.22 25.68 -23.64
CA TYR A 505 9.00 24.76 -22.53
C TYR A 505 7.54 24.81 -22.06
N MET A 506 7.04 23.69 -21.55
CA MET A 506 6.00 23.73 -20.52
C MET A 506 6.67 24.21 -19.24
N THR A 507 6.01 25.08 -18.49
CA THR A 507 6.51 25.52 -17.19
C THR A 507 5.48 25.27 -16.10
N GLY A 508 5.97 25.07 -14.88
CA GLY A 508 5.14 24.99 -13.68
C GLY A 508 5.75 25.84 -12.57
N THR A 509 4.94 26.28 -11.62
CA THR A 509 5.43 27.12 -10.50
C THR A 509 5.42 26.34 -9.20
N ILE A 510 6.57 26.31 -8.50
CA ILE A 510 6.69 25.74 -7.15
C ILE A 510 7.25 26.83 -6.24
N LYS A 511 6.47 27.24 -5.23
CA LYS A 511 6.86 28.26 -4.23
C LYS A 511 7.39 29.56 -4.87
N GLY A 512 6.76 30.00 -5.96
CA GLY A 512 7.13 31.22 -6.69
C GLY A 512 8.31 31.06 -7.66
N LYS A 513 9.00 29.92 -7.67
CA LYS A 513 10.02 29.59 -8.69
C LYS A 513 9.33 28.95 -9.89
N GLU A 514 9.60 29.48 -11.09
CA GLU A 514 9.22 28.85 -12.35
C GLU A 514 10.19 27.71 -12.67
N ILE A 515 9.64 26.56 -13.05
CA ILE A 515 10.35 25.31 -13.33
C ILE A 515 10.08 24.94 -14.78
N GLU A 516 11.15 24.84 -15.57
CA GLU A 516 11.07 24.31 -16.93
C GLU A 516 10.86 22.80 -16.91
N LEU A 517 9.89 22.34 -17.69
CA LEU A 517 9.47 20.95 -17.75
C LEU A 517 9.73 20.38 -19.14
N THR A 518 8.70 19.82 -19.78
CA THR A 518 8.82 19.26 -21.12
C THR A 518 9.18 20.35 -22.11
N HIS A 519 10.25 20.11 -22.86
CA HIS A 519 10.67 20.95 -23.98
C HIS A 519 9.95 20.49 -25.25
N TYR A 520 9.44 21.44 -26.02
CA TYR A 520 8.78 21.21 -27.30
C TYR A 520 9.63 21.87 -28.38
N SER A 521 10.06 21.06 -29.33
CA SER A 521 10.85 21.51 -30.47
C SER A 521 10.19 21.11 -31.78
N GLY A 522 10.30 21.97 -32.78
CA GLY A 522 9.74 21.69 -34.10
C GLY A 522 10.26 22.61 -35.18
N SER A 523 10.12 22.19 -36.43
CA SER A 523 10.49 23.00 -37.58
C SER A 523 9.55 22.74 -38.76
N ILE A 524 9.27 23.81 -39.51
CA ILE A 524 8.49 23.77 -40.75
C ILE A 524 9.41 24.17 -41.91
N LYS A 525 9.37 23.41 -43.01
CA LYS A 525 10.13 23.73 -44.23
C LYS A 525 9.58 24.99 -44.87
N LYS A 526 10.41 26.04 -44.94
CA LYS A 526 10.04 27.33 -45.57
C LYS A 526 9.57 27.16 -47.02
N GLN A 527 10.09 26.17 -47.76
CA GLN A 527 9.77 25.98 -49.18
C GLN A 527 8.32 25.54 -49.45
N ASN A 528 7.70 24.79 -48.53
CA ASN A 528 6.40 24.17 -48.79
C ASN A 528 5.46 24.12 -47.57
N GLY A 529 5.84 24.72 -46.45
CA GLY A 529 5.04 24.74 -45.22
C GLY A 529 4.86 23.38 -44.56
N LYS A 530 5.59 22.33 -44.99
CA LYS A 530 5.49 20.99 -44.40
C LYS A 530 6.28 20.91 -43.10
N LEU A 531 5.69 20.26 -42.09
CA LEU A 531 6.36 19.91 -40.85
C LEU A 531 7.56 19.00 -41.14
N ASP A 532 8.75 19.42 -40.70
CA ASP A 532 10.01 18.68 -40.85
C ASP A 532 10.34 17.93 -39.56
N LEU A 533 10.29 18.63 -38.44
CA LEU A 533 10.50 18.09 -37.10
C LEU A 533 9.35 18.48 -36.18
N LEU A 534 8.96 17.56 -35.32
CA LEU A 534 8.20 17.86 -34.11
C LEU A 534 8.59 16.83 -33.06
N ALA A 535 9.12 17.29 -31.95
CA ALA A 535 9.58 16.45 -30.86
C ALA A 535 9.23 17.06 -29.50
N ILE A 536 9.15 16.20 -28.51
CA ILE A 536 9.11 16.58 -27.11
C ILE A 536 10.29 15.94 -26.41
N SER A 537 10.86 16.64 -25.43
CA SER A 537 11.94 16.11 -24.63
C SER A 537 11.73 16.39 -23.14
N SER A 538 12.16 15.46 -22.31
CA SER A 538 12.08 15.62 -20.85
C SER A 538 13.00 16.75 -20.37
N PRO A 539 12.71 17.38 -19.22
CA PRO A 539 13.65 18.33 -18.62
C PRO A 539 14.96 17.63 -18.22
N TYR A 540 15.98 18.46 -17.95
CA TYR A 540 17.18 18.03 -17.26
C TYR A 540 16.90 17.81 -15.76
N ASP A 541 17.72 16.98 -15.14
CA ASP A 541 17.36 16.33 -13.87
C ASP A 541 17.66 17.19 -12.64
N ASP A 542 18.26 18.38 -12.81
CA ASP A 542 18.59 19.28 -11.70
C ASP A 542 17.35 19.78 -10.93
N GLU A 543 16.19 19.77 -11.57
CA GLU A 543 14.92 20.17 -10.97
C GLU A 543 14.19 19.02 -10.27
N PHE A 544 14.60 17.75 -10.45
CA PHE A 544 13.84 16.63 -9.90
C PHE A 544 13.80 16.60 -8.38
N GLY A 545 14.88 16.97 -7.68
CA GLY A 545 14.85 17.08 -6.22
C GLY A 545 13.78 18.06 -5.73
N PHE A 546 13.62 19.17 -6.44
CA PHE A 546 12.62 20.19 -6.11
C PHE A 546 11.20 19.73 -6.46
N ILE A 547 11.02 19.11 -7.63
CA ILE A 547 9.74 18.55 -8.08
C ILE A 547 9.28 17.43 -7.13
N PHE A 548 10.16 16.51 -6.72
CA PHE A 548 9.79 15.42 -5.82
C PHE A 548 9.48 15.88 -4.39
N SER A 549 10.16 16.93 -3.91
CA SER A 549 9.80 17.58 -2.65
C SER A 549 8.38 18.15 -2.72
N HIS A 550 8.04 18.85 -3.81
CA HIS A 550 6.68 19.35 -4.04
C HIS A 550 5.65 18.22 -4.19
N ILE A 551 5.98 17.14 -4.90
CA ILE A 551 5.10 15.96 -5.02
C ILE A 551 4.86 15.31 -3.65
N ASP A 552 5.84 15.31 -2.74
CA ASP A 552 5.66 14.78 -1.39
C ASP A 552 4.66 15.64 -0.59
N GLU A 553 4.73 16.97 -0.71
CA GLU A 553 3.74 17.89 -0.14
C GLU A 553 2.33 17.63 -0.72
N LEU A 554 2.22 17.45 -2.04
CA LEU A 554 0.95 17.13 -2.71
C LEU A 554 0.41 15.75 -2.31
N LYS A 555 1.27 14.75 -2.16
CA LYS A 555 0.91 13.40 -1.66
C LYS A 555 0.28 13.50 -0.28
N ASP A 556 0.93 14.23 0.62
CA ASP A 556 0.43 14.47 1.96
C ASP A 556 -0.90 15.22 1.96
N ALA A 557 -1.04 16.23 1.11
CA ALA A 557 -2.29 16.97 0.94
C ALA A 557 -3.42 16.07 0.40
N ALA A 558 -3.14 15.18 -0.56
CA ALA A 558 -4.09 14.20 -1.08
C ALA A 558 -4.56 13.25 0.04
N LEU A 559 -3.64 12.72 0.85
CA LEU A 559 -3.98 11.83 1.97
C LEU A 559 -4.82 12.53 3.05
N LYS A 560 -4.57 13.82 3.31
CA LYS A 560 -5.25 14.63 4.35
C LYS A 560 -6.48 15.39 3.84
N ALA A 561 -6.77 15.36 2.54
CA ALA A 561 -7.87 16.09 1.94
C ALA A 561 -9.22 15.79 2.62
N PRO A 562 -10.16 16.76 2.71
CA PRO A 562 -11.43 16.57 3.42
C PRO A 562 -12.41 15.65 2.68
N ASN A 563 -12.29 15.52 1.35
CA ASN A 563 -13.18 14.71 0.52
C ASN A 563 -12.44 14.16 -0.72
N ASN A 564 -13.09 13.26 -1.46
CA ASN A 564 -12.50 12.60 -2.62
C ASN A 564 -12.26 13.55 -3.79
N ASP A 565 -13.12 14.55 -4.02
CA ASP A 565 -12.92 15.52 -5.11
C ASP A 565 -11.65 16.35 -4.88
N THR A 566 -11.42 16.82 -3.64
CA THR A 566 -10.22 17.57 -3.27
C THR A 566 -8.97 16.69 -3.36
N SER A 567 -9.06 15.43 -2.92
CA SER A 567 -7.96 14.47 -3.09
C SER A 567 -7.68 14.23 -4.57
N LEU A 568 -8.71 14.07 -5.39
CA LEU A 568 -8.58 13.79 -6.82
C LEU A 568 -7.90 14.95 -7.55
N ARG A 569 -8.15 16.20 -7.12
CA ARG A 569 -7.43 17.39 -7.59
C ARG A 569 -5.92 17.27 -7.35
N TYR A 570 -5.50 16.97 -6.11
CA TYR A 570 -4.08 16.78 -5.79
C TYR A 570 -3.46 15.59 -6.53
N LEU A 571 -4.21 14.49 -6.69
CA LEU A 571 -3.76 13.35 -7.50
C LEU A 571 -3.56 13.73 -8.98
N ALA A 572 -4.39 14.61 -9.53
CA ALA A 572 -4.23 15.14 -10.87
C ALA A 572 -2.97 16.01 -10.98
N GLU A 573 -2.74 16.91 -10.02
CA GLU A 573 -1.53 17.74 -9.98
C GLU A 573 -0.25 16.88 -9.94
N ILE A 574 -0.23 15.85 -9.08
CA ILE A 574 0.87 14.87 -9.00
C ILE A 574 1.09 14.17 -10.35
N HIS A 575 0.01 13.72 -11.00
CA HIS A 575 0.12 13.03 -12.30
C HIS A 575 0.72 13.96 -13.36
N TRP A 576 0.26 15.21 -13.41
CA TRP A 576 0.75 16.21 -14.36
C TRP A 576 2.24 16.47 -14.16
N TRP A 577 2.68 16.72 -12.92
CA TRP A 577 4.09 16.91 -12.60
C TRP A 577 4.95 15.71 -13.00
N LEU A 578 4.52 14.49 -12.68
CA LEU A 578 5.27 13.27 -13.01
C LEU A 578 5.31 12.97 -14.51
N ALA A 579 4.24 13.26 -15.24
CA ALA A 579 4.21 13.10 -16.69
C ALA A 579 5.21 14.04 -17.38
N HIS A 580 5.25 15.29 -16.94
CA HIS A 580 6.15 16.31 -17.48
C HIS A 580 7.61 16.14 -17.07
N ALA A 581 7.87 15.76 -15.81
CA ALA A 581 9.23 15.47 -15.33
C ALA A 581 9.82 14.22 -16.02
N CYS A 582 8.97 13.24 -16.35
CA CYS A 582 9.34 11.98 -16.96
C CYS A 582 10.57 11.30 -16.29
N PRO A 583 10.57 11.02 -14.97
CA PRO A 583 11.82 10.74 -14.23
C PRO A 583 12.57 9.45 -14.62
N ASN A 584 12.01 8.55 -15.42
CA ASN A 584 12.68 7.34 -15.85
C ASN A 584 13.19 7.45 -17.29
N GLY A 585 14.32 6.80 -17.58
CA GLY A 585 14.82 6.69 -18.96
C GLY A 585 13.86 5.94 -19.89
N ARG A 586 13.00 5.08 -19.32
CA ARG A 586 11.85 4.52 -20.02
C ARG A 586 10.72 4.21 -19.04
N GLY A 587 9.49 4.51 -19.44
CA GLY A 587 8.31 4.02 -18.74
C GLY A 587 7.81 4.86 -17.57
N SER A 588 8.13 6.15 -17.53
CA SER A 588 7.63 7.10 -16.53
C SER A 588 6.09 7.09 -16.45
N ALA A 589 5.39 7.01 -17.60
CA ALA A 589 3.93 7.01 -17.66
C ALA A 589 3.25 5.96 -16.77
N ALA A 590 3.63 4.68 -16.86
CA ALA A 590 2.97 3.66 -16.02
C ALA A 590 3.44 3.69 -14.56
N VAL A 591 4.63 4.25 -14.29
CA VAL A 591 5.08 4.47 -12.91
C VAL A 591 4.27 5.60 -12.29
N ALA A 592 4.05 6.71 -13.00
CA ALA A 592 3.19 7.82 -12.59
C ALA A 592 1.74 7.38 -12.32
N ASP A 593 1.17 6.57 -13.21
CA ASP A 593 -0.15 5.97 -13.00
C ASP A 593 -0.21 5.12 -11.72
N SER A 594 0.78 4.22 -11.55
CA SER A 594 0.86 3.39 -10.35
C SER A 594 1.09 4.21 -9.08
N PHE A 595 1.84 5.31 -9.19
CA PHE A 595 2.13 6.24 -8.09
C PHE A 595 0.84 6.90 -7.59
N VAL A 596 0.08 7.51 -8.50
CA VAL A 596 -1.20 8.15 -8.19
C VAL A 596 -2.20 7.15 -7.62
N ARG A 597 -2.30 5.95 -8.21
CA ARG A 597 -3.17 4.88 -7.71
C ARG A 597 -2.74 4.37 -6.33
N THR A 598 -1.45 4.37 -6.03
CA THR A 598 -0.93 3.97 -4.71
C THR A 598 -1.41 4.94 -3.64
N ILE A 599 -1.34 6.25 -3.92
CA ILE A 599 -1.82 7.29 -3.00
C ILE A 599 -3.33 7.22 -2.83
N ALA A 600 -4.08 7.09 -3.93
CA ALA A 600 -5.53 6.92 -3.88
C ALA A 600 -5.92 5.71 -3.02
N GLN A 601 -5.25 4.57 -3.22
CA GLN A 601 -5.52 3.36 -2.46
C GLN A 601 -5.12 3.49 -0.99
N ALA A 602 -4.03 4.20 -0.67
CA ALA A 602 -3.63 4.48 0.71
C ALA A 602 -4.70 5.28 1.46
N ARG A 603 -5.38 6.21 0.75
CA ARG A 603 -6.53 6.97 1.25
C ARG A 603 -7.83 6.14 1.35
N GLY A 604 -7.89 4.98 0.68
CA GLY A 604 -9.09 4.16 0.57
C GLY A 604 -10.00 4.55 -0.60
N MET A 605 -9.48 5.28 -1.59
CA MET A 605 -10.16 5.56 -2.85
C MET A 605 -9.90 4.44 -3.87
N SER A 606 -10.88 4.18 -4.73
CA SER A 606 -10.74 3.28 -5.87
C SER A 606 -10.83 4.10 -7.16
N LEU A 607 -9.70 4.26 -7.85
CA LEU A 607 -9.69 4.91 -9.15
C LEU A 607 -10.14 3.89 -10.22
N GLY A 608 -11.16 4.27 -11.01
CA GLY A 608 -11.67 3.44 -12.10
C GLY A 608 -10.64 3.19 -13.23
N GLU A 609 -11.07 2.46 -14.25
CA GLU A 609 -10.26 2.26 -15.46
C GLU A 609 -10.08 3.58 -16.22
N TRP A 610 -8.92 3.75 -16.84
CA TRP A 610 -8.68 4.88 -17.73
C TRP A 610 -9.50 4.76 -19.02
N LYS A 611 -10.08 5.88 -19.44
CA LYS A 611 -10.68 6.12 -20.75
C LYS A 611 -9.65 6.65 -21.75
N THR A 612 -8.65 7.39 -21.29
CA THR A 612 -7.58 8.00 -22.09
C THR A 612 -6.20 7.79 -21.44
N ALA A 613 -5.11 8.12 -22.14
CA ALA A 613 -3.75 8.09 -21.60
C ALA A 613 -3.45 9.37 -20.81
N PRO A 614 -3.45 9.34 -19.46
CA PRO A 614 -3.34 10.56 -18.65
C PRO A 614 -1.99 11.27 -18.82
N ASP A 615 -0.90 10.56 -19.08
CA ASP A 615 0.40 11.15 -19.38
C ASP A 615 0.37 11.96 -20.68
N LEU A 616 -0.27 11.44 -21.72
CA LEU A 616 -0.46 12.18 -22.98
C LEU A 616 -1.41 13.36 -22.78
N GLU A 617 -2.48 13.20 -22.00
CA GLU A 617 -3.35 14.34 -21.70
C GLU A 617 -2.58 15.45 -20.97
N ALA A 618 -1.71 15.11 -20.01
CA ALA A 618 -0.87 16.06 -19.29
C ALA A 618 0.08 16.80 -20.23
N LEU A 619 0.85 16.06 -21.04
CA LEU A 619 1.79 16.61 -22.02
C LEU A 619 1.12 17.53 -23.05
N PHE A 620 -0.20 17.49 -23.18
CA PHE A 620 -0.93 18.34 -24.11
C PHE A 620 -2.02 19.21 -23.47
N SER A 621 -1.83 19.61 -22.22
CA SER A 621 -2.69 20.57 -21.52
C SER A 621 -1.92 21.39 -20.47
N SER A 622 -2.45 22.55 -20.11
CA SER A 622 -1.98 23.28 -18.93
C SER A 622 -2.32 22.49 -17.66
N MET A 623 -1.64 22.77 -16.54
CA MET A 623 -1.99 22.16 -15.24
C MET A 623 -3.48 22.39 -14.89
N GLU A 624 -3.97 23.62 -15.07
CA GLU A 624 -5.36 23.96 -14.76
C GLU A 624 -6.36 23.16 -15.60
N ASP A 625 -6.14 23.11 -16.92
CA ASP A 625 -6.99 22.35 -17.84
C ASP A 625 -6.93 20.84 -17.56
N PHE A 626 -5.74 20.33 -17.26
CA PHE A 626 -5.52 18.93 -16.92
C PHE A 626 -6.30 18.55 -15.66
N VAL A 627 -6.14 19.30 -14.58
CA VAL A 627 -6.79 19.06 -13.29
C VAL A 627 -8.31 19.12 -13.44
N LYS A 628 -8.82 20.09 -14.22
CA LYS A 628 -10.26 20.23 -14.51
C LYS A 628 -10.81 19.04 -15.31
N ALA A 629 -10.06 18.55 -16.29
CA ALA A 629 -10.46 17.43 -17.14
C ALA A 629 -10.26 16.06 -16.47
N TYR A 630 -9.39 15.96 -15.46
CA TYR A 630 -8.95 14.70 -14.86
C TYR A 630 -10.06 13.73 -14.43
N PRO A 631 -11.17 14.17 -13.79
CA PRO A 631 -12.27 13.27 -13.44
C PRO A 631 -12.93 12.59 -14.66
N THR A 632 -12.83 13.19 -15.84
CA THR A 632 -13.40 12.66 -17.10
C THR A 632 -12.52 11.60 -17.76
N PHE A 633 -11.29 11.43 -17.27
CA PHE A 633 -10.35 10.44 -17.81
C PHE A 633 -10.65 9.02 -17.35
N PHE A 634 -11.58 8.83 -16.41
CA PHE A 634 -11.99 7.52 -15.94
C PHE A 634 -13.28 7.06 -16.63
N LYS A 635 -13.42 5.75 -16.87
CA LYS A 635 -14.68 5.16 -17.38
C LYS A 635 -15.81 5.25 -16.37
N THR A 636 -15.47 5.17 -15.10
CA THR A 636 -16.37 5.32 -13.96
C THR A 636 -15.82 6.44 -13.08
N ARG A 637 -16.66 7.41 -12.71
CA ARG A 637 -16.26 8.52 -11.85
C ARG A 637 -15.72 7.97 -10.52
N PRO A 638 -14.50 8.35 -10.09
CA PRO A 638 -13.88 7.87 -8.85
C PRO A 638 -14.61 8.25 -7.56
#